data_AF-A0A7C3AU91-F1
#
_entry.id   AF-A0A7C3AU91-F1
#
_cell.length_a   1.000
_cell.length_b   1.000
_cell.length_c   1.000
_cell.angle_alpha   90.00
_cell.angle_beta   90.00
_cell.angle_gamma   90.00
#
_symmetry.space_group_name_H-M   'P 1'
#
loop_
_entity.id
_entity.type
_entity.pdbx_description
1 polymer ?
#
loop_
_entity_poly.entity_id
_entity_poly.type
_entity_poly.pdbx_seq_one_letter_code
_entity_poly.pdbx_strand_id
1 'polypeptide(L)'
;MTLRKIGRYEILSELGRGGMSTVYLAHDPRFERDVAVKLLPREFLHDPTFIARFRREAKTIASLEHSSIVPVYDFGEEEGQPYLVMRHMIGGSLITKLEQGPLSLEEISNITSRLATALDEAHERGMIHRDIKPGNILFDHHGDAFLTDFGIVKLTQETTTYTGGGIIGTPAYMSPEQARGDRELDLRSDVYALGVIVFEMLSGNPPYEADTPIGVAIKHITEPIPNILDTRPDLQPDFATLIERVLCKEREGRYATAGEFAAELEKNITQEREAVAPEAVATFEEQVVIPEEMVTEEEEGLTPEPSFAPDKVISEPEKESTIIEPEVLEPEIREPVEPEIPESEIPVVEPLLEPTPVVKRGRFKIPVWGWAAGGVIIVGIVVIGLLTSGNGLFTTQPISTPLPTPRPTLPAAATALPAEPTPLPTKTFPPVEGPEPSYRIGIFYYPWYSNPEIHDRWIHWEEPDFDPPIDISSDYYPLLGTYSSFDPHAVAQHFAWLRQAGVGVVITSWWGRDSIEDEAVMLLLEMAERYNLKVAFHLEPYDGRSPGRIVEDIRYLYARYGSHPAFFRTNAQSRWSPDDRPKGLFFVFNITQMPPEGEPIEPEHWADAIEAIHNLPDGGLVIAQTIEANWIDRGHFDGMYNYVTLNHVPGESFNWAWNIPQHAWYVPSVIPGFSGQRIGYPESYNVPRRDGATYEEQWRTALGTSVEPQMVTITSFNEWHEGTQIEPADMGKTNNRDFTYSDYGELGPEGYLRLTREFVDQFLDTEWPATYRAQVHITTTSDWTIFKIVNGASWIRPSIVLVSEEAEVAGMVDGDLFLQQPIERAEERGVVELVIDILFTDMDPDGTLTLRIERGHLGWTEVKLFNYFGEEPVLIETFRWDEIAGPGRNFTTFQLPASEISARIP
;
A
#
# COMPACT_ATOMS: atom_id res chain seq x y z
N MET A 1 13.31 -4.28 -20.87
CA MET A 1 13.24 -4.15 -22.35
C MET A 1 12.44 -2.91 -22.72
N THR A 2 12.83 -2.16 -23.75
CA THR A 2 11.98 -1.07 -24.28
C THR A 2 10.84 -1.65 -25.13
N LEU A 3 9.60 -1.53 -24.64
CA LEU A 3 8.38 -1.87 -25.38
C LEU A 3 8.30 -1.02 -26.66
N ARG A 4 8.63 -1.61 -27.81
CA ARG A 4 8.49 -0.94 -29.11
C ARG A 4 7.04 -0.90 -29.62
N LYS A 5 6.15 -1.70 -29.03
CA LYS A 5 4.78 -1.89 -29.50
C LYS A 5 3.87 -2.40 -28.39
N ILE A 6 2.58 -2.03 -28.42
CA ILE A 6 1.49 -2.66 -27.68
C ILE A 6 0.37 -2.95 -28.68
N GLY A 7 0.00 -4.22 -28.89
CA GLY A 7 -0.96 -4.61 -29.94
C GLY A 7 -0.50 -4.18 -31.33
N ARG A 8 -1.31 -3.33 -31.99
CA ARG A 8 -0.93 -2.72 -33.27
C ARG A 8 -0.18 -1.39 -33.15
N TYR A 9 -0.09 -0.81 -31.96
CA TYR A 9 0.32 0.58 -31.73
C TYR A 9 1.81 0.69 -31.47
N GLU A 10 2.48 1.55 -32.23
CA GLU A 10 3.94 1.76 -32.17
C GLU A 10 4.25 2.79 -31.10
N ILE A 11 4.96 2.42 -30.03
CA ILE A 11 5.18 3.30 -28.87
C ILE A 11 6.19 4.40 -29.23
N LEU A 12 5.79 5.64 -29.04
CA LEU A 12 6.60 6.84 -29.30
C LEU A 12 7.27 7.35 -28.01
N SER A 13 6.51 7.43 -26.92
CA SER A 13 7.01 7.84 -25.59
C SER A 13 6.05 7.40 -24.48
N GLU A 14 6.50 7.47 -23.23
CA GLU A 14 5.59 7.46 -22.07
C GLU A 14 4.97 8.85 -21.90
N LEU A 15 3.67 8.93 -21.60
CA LEU A 15 2.96 10.18 -21.28
C LEU A 15 2.81 10.36 -19.76
N GLY A 16 2.78 9.26 -19.01
CA GLY A 16 2.74 9.28 -17.55
C GLY A 16 2.53 7.90 -16.95
N ARG A 17 2.97 7.74 -15.71
CA ARG A 17 2.89 6.49 -14.94
C ARG A 17 2.41 6.80 -13.54
N GLY A 18 1.35 6.10 -13.11
CA GLY A 18 0.83 6.17 -11.75
C GLY A 18 0.65 4.77 -11.19
N GLY A 19 0.40 4.65 -9.88
CA GLY A 19 0.31 3.37 -9.16
C GLY A 19 -0.83 2.43 -9.57
N MET A 20 -1.56 2.71 -10.64
CA MET A 20 -2.65 1.87 -11.17
C MET A 20 -2.66 1.75 -12.71
N SER A 21 -1.68 2.34 -13.43
CA SER A 21 -1.55 2.23 -14.90
C SER A 21 -0.35 3.01 -15.45
N THR A 22 0.17 2.58 -16.61
CA THR A 22 1.09 3.40 -17.43
C THR A 22 0.38 3.84 -18.71
N VAL A 23 0.54 5.11 -19.10
CA VAL A 23 -0.03 5.66 -20.34
C VAL A 23 1.10 6.01 -21.31
N TYR A 24 1.03 5.47 -22.51
CA TYR A 24 1.98 5.71 -23.59
C TYR A 24 1.39 6.56 -24.70
N LEU A 25 2.19 7.43 -25.29
CA LEU A 25 1.94 7.99 -26.61
C LEU A 25 2.33 6.93 -27.64
N ALA A 26 1.41 6.61 -28.54
CA ALA A 26 1.67 5.63 -29.60
C ALA A 26 1.08 6.07 -30.94
N HIS A 27 1.69 5.63 -32.03
CA HIS A 27 1.15 5.79 -33.37
C HIS A 27 0.23 4.60 -33.71
N ASP A 28 -0.95 4.85 -34.27
CA ASP A 28 -1.82 3.83 -34.87
C ASP A 28 -1.54 3.75 -36.39
N PRO A 29 -0.69 2.81 -36.85
CA PRO A 29 -0.30 2.72 -38.26
C PRO A 29 -1.46 2.31 -39.20
N ARG A 30 -2.63 1.93 -38.66
CA ARG A 30 -3.82 1.62 -39.47
C ARG A 30 -4.64 2.86 -39.82
N PHE A 31 -4.59 3.88 -38.96
CA PHE A 31 -5.36 5.12 -39.11
C PHE A 31 -4.46 6.37 -39.22
N GLU A 32 -3.14 6.19 -39.28
CA GLU A 32 -2.11 7.23 -39.46
C GLU A 32 -2.27 8.40 -38.48
N ARG A 33 -2.49 8.08 -37.19
CA ARG A 33 -2.74 9.06 -36.12
C ARG A 33 -2.11 8.65 -34.80
N ASP A 34 -1.82 9.64 -33.96
CA ASP A 34 -1.32 9.41 -32.61
C ASP A 34 -2.47 9.22 -31.62
N VAL A 35 -2.27 8.31 -30.66
CA VAL A 35 -3.23 7.88 -29.65
C VAL A 35 -2.55 7.73 -28.30
N ALA A 36 -3.33 7.80 -27.22
CA ALA A 36 -2.87 7.40 -25.90
C ALA A 36 -3.24 5.94 -25.65
N VAL A 37 -2.27 5.12 -25.25
CA VAL A 37 -2.45 3.69 -24.91
C VAL A 37 -2.22 3.53 -23.42
N LYS A 38 -3.29 3.33 -22.67
CA LYS A 38 -3.27 3.08 -21.23
C LYS A 38 -3.19 1.58 -20.98
N LEU A 39 -2.06 1.14 -20.44
CA LEU A 39 -1.76 -0.24 -20.07
C LEU A 39 -2.03 -0.42 -18.57
N LEU A 40 -2.83 -1.43 -18.20
CA LEU A 40 -3.08 -1.75 -16.79
C LEU A 40 -1.94 -2.57 -16.17
N PRO A 41 -1.67 -2.46 -14.86
CA PRO A 41 -0.62 -3.23 -14.17
C PRO A 41 -0.78 -4.74 -14.33
N ARG A 42 0.35 -5.46 -14.33
CA ARG A 42 0.35 -6.93 -14.48
C ARG A 42 -0.25 -7.63 -13.26
N GLU A 43 -0.25 -6.99 -12.08
CA GLU A 43 -0.92 -7.55 -10.89
C GLU A 43 -2.42 -7.85 -11.09
N PHE A 44 -3.10 -7.15 -12.02
CA PHE A 44 -4.52 -7.38 -12.32
C PHE A 44 -4.80 -8.53 -13.30
N LEU A 45 -3.76 -9.20 -13.83
CA LEU A 45 -3.90 -10.33 -14.75
C LEU A 45 -4.39 -11.60 -14.06
N HIS A 46 -4.20 -11.66 -12.74
CA HIS A 46 -4.42 -12.85 -11.94
C HIS A 46 -5.89 -13.02 -11.50
N ASP A 47 -6.77 -12.02 -11.68
CA ASP A 47 -8.22 -12.15 -11.42
C ASP A 47 -9.04 -12.20 -12.74
N PRO A 48 -9.54 -13.39 -13.15
CA PRO A 48 -10.44 -13.52 -14.30
C PRO A 48 -11.75 -12.72 -14.16
N THR A 49 -12.19 -12.44 -12.92
CA THR A 49 -13.37 -11.63 -12.62
C THR A 49 -13.09 -10.15 -12.90
N PHE A 50 -11.90 -9.65 -12.55
CA PHE A 50 -11.40 -8.34 -12.93
C PHE A 50 -11.36 -8.22 -14.46
N ILE A 51 -10.74 -9.15 -15.18
CA ILE A 51 -10.64 -9.09 -16.65
C ILE A 51 -12.04 -9.08 -17.30
N ALA A 52 -12.98 -9.89 -16.79
CA ALA A 52 -14.35 -9.92 -17.27
C ALA A 52 -15.12 -8.60 -16.98
N ARG A 53 -14.92 -7.98 -15.81
CA ARG A 53 -15.48 -6.66 -15.48
C ARG A 53 -14.83 -5.55 -16.30
N PHE A 54 -13.50 -5.52 -16.40
CA PHE A 54 -12.75 -4.59 -17.25
C PHE A 54 -13.25 -4.60 -18.70
N ARG A 55 -13.37 -5.77 -19.33
CA ARG A 55 -13.91 -5.89 -20.70
C ARG A 55 -15.36 -5.38 -20.81
N ARG A 56 -16.18 -5.57 -19.78
CA ARG A 56 -17.57 -5.06 -19.73
C ARG A 56 -17.62 -3.55 -19.54
N GLU A 57 -16.75 -2.99 -18.71
CA GLU A 57 -16.72 -1.57 -18.38
C GLU A 57 -16.02 -0.75 -19.48
N ALA A 58 -14.90 -1.21 -20.01
CA ALA A 58 -14.26 -0.64 -21.22
C ALA A 58 -15.25 -0.59 -22.40
N LYS A 59 -16.10 -1.61 -22.56
CA LYS A 59 -17.17 -1.62 -23.56
C LYS A 59 -18.31 -0.63 -23.25
N THR A 60 -18.64 -0.41 -21.98
CA THR A 60 -19.63 0.60 -21.57
C THR A 60 -19.08 2.02 -21.79
N ILE A 61 -17.82 2.28 -21.41
CA ILE A 61 -17.12 3.55 -21.63
C ILE A 61 -16.94 3.82 -23.12
N ALA A 62 -16.60 2.82 -23.93
CA ALA A 62 -16.55 2.94 -25.39
C ALA A 62 -17.94 3.18 -26.05
N SER A 63 -19.04 3.09 -25.29
CA SER A 63 -20.38 3.49 -25.73
C SER A 63 -20.81 4.89 -25.23
N LEU A 64 -19.99 5.56 -24.43
CA LEU A 64 -20.17 6.96 -24.03
C LEU A 64 -19.66 7.89 -25.13
N GLU A 65 -20.56 8.26 -26.05
CA GLU A 65 -20.32 9.34 -27.00
C GLU A 65 -20.78 10.67 -26.40
N HIS A 66 -19.85 11.44 -25.81
CA HIS A 66 -20.10 12.79 -25.29
C HIS A 66 -18.95 13.75 -25.63
N SER A 67 -19.26 15.02 -25.91
CA SER A 67 -18.29 16.03 -26.37
C SER A 67 -17.27 16.50 -25.32
N SER A 68 -17.42 16.05 -24.07
CA SER A 68 -16.52 16.32 -22.94
C SER A 68 -16.07 15.03 -22.22
N ILE A 69 -16.16 13.87 -22.87
CA ILE A 69 -15.54 12.61 -22.41
C ILE A 69 -14.43 12.24 -23.40
N VAL A 70 -13.26 11.84 -22.92
CA VAL A 70 -12.14 11.42 -23.78
C VAL A 70 -12.55 10.18 -24.59
N PRO A 71 -12.60 10.24 -25.94
CA PRO A 71 -13.07 9.11 -26.73
C PRO A 71 -12.13 7.89 -26.62
N VAL A 72 -12.71 6.74 -26.29
CA VAL A 72 -12.07 5.43 -26.41
C VAL A 72 -12.20 4.96 -27.87
N TYR A 73 -11.07 4.59 -28.48
CA TYR A 73 -10.99 4.18 -29.88
C TYR A 73 -10.87 2.66 -30.08
N ASP A 74 -10.24 1.97 -29.13
CA ASP A 74 -9.97 0.53 -29.20
C ASP A 74 -9.68 0.00 -27.80
N PHE A 75 -9.79 -1.30 -27.60
CA PHE A 75 -9.30 -1.99 -26.40
C PHE A 75 -8.83 -3.39 -26.78
N GLY A 76 -7.82 -3.89 -26.10
CA GLY A 76 -7.24 -5.19 -26.42
C GLY A 76 -6.34 -5.71 -25.31
N GLU A 77 -5.63 -6.78 -25.63
CA GLU A 77 -4.69 -7.45 -24.73
C GLU A 77 -3.41 -7.74 -25.50
N GLU A 78 -2.25 -7.47 -24.89
CA GLU A 78 -0.91 -7.81 -25.39
C GLU A 78 -0.23 -8.65 -24.32
N GLU A 79 0.23 -9.86 -24.64
CA GLU A 79 0.76 -10.82 -23.64
C GLU A 79 -0.23 -11.08 -22.46
N GLY A 80 -1.53 -11.03 -22.74
CA GLY A 80 -2.60 -11.10 -21.72
C GLY A 80 -2.90 -9.78 -21.03
N GLN A 81 -2.01 -8.78 -21.12
CA GLN A 81 -2.11 -7.50 -20.43
C GLN A 81 -3.14 -6.56 -21.08
N PRO A 82 -4.26 -6.20 -20.39
CA PRO A 82 -5.27 -5.34 -20.97
C PRO A 82 -4.78 -3.92 -21.19
N TYR A 83 -5.10 -3.38 -22.36
CA TYR A 83 -4.85 -1.99 -22.72
C TYR A 83 -6.11 -1.31 -23.28
N LEU A 84 -6.23 -0.03 -22.99
CA LEU A 84 -7.27 0.86 -23.50
C LEU A 84 -6.62 1.91 -24.41
N VAL A 85 -7.19 2.12 -25.60
CA VAL A 85 -6.69 3.10 -26.57
C VAL A 85 -7.67 4.25 -26.65
N MET A 86 -7.20 5.46 -26.45
CA MET A 86 -8.02 6.67 -26.36
C MET A 86 -7.40 7.83 -27.16
N ARG A 87 -8.16 8.92 -27.32
CA ARG A 87 -7.67 10.15 -27.93
C ARG A 87 -6.46 10.68 -27.16
N HIS A 88 -5.37 10.99 -27.87
CA HIS A 88 -4.26 11.74 -27.31
C HIS A 88 -4.69 13.19 -27.06
N MET A 89 -4.58 13.64 -25.81
CA MET A 89 -5.02 14.97 -25.35
C MET A 89 -3.80 15.88 -25.17
N ILE A 90 -3.59 16.79 -26.12
CA ILE A 90 -2.34 17.56 -26.28
C ILE A 90 -2.29 18.78 -25.34
N GLY A 91 -3.42 19.23 -24.80
CA GLY A 91 -3.52 20.45 -23.98
C GLY A 91 -3.07 20.31 -22.52
N GLY A 92 -2.58 19.12 -22.10
CA GLY A 92 -2.21 18.84 -20.72
C GLY A 92 -3.42 18.49 -19.83
N SER A 93 -3.26 18.66 -18.52
CA SER A 93 -4.26 18.30 -17.50
C SER A 93 -4.55 19.46 -16.53
N LEU A 94 -5.64 19.36 -15.76
CA LEU A 94 -6.01 20.42 -14.81
C LEU A 94 -5.00 20.56 -13.67
N ILE A 95 -4.33 19.48 -13.24
CA ILE A 95 -3.25 19.58 -12.23
C ILE A 95 -2.11 20.49 -12.71
N THR A 96 -1.66 20.37 -13.97
CA THR A 96 -0.62 21.24 -14.56
C THR A 96 -1.10 22.69 -14.80
N LYS A 97 -2.41 22.93 -14.84
CA LYS A 97 -2.98 24.29 -14.80
C LYS A 97 -2.95 24.87 -13.39
N LEU A 98 -3.33 24.09 -12.38
CA LEU A 98 -3.38 24.50 -10.97
C LEU A 98 -2.00 24.80 -10.37
N GLU A 99 -0.94 24.15 -10.88
CA GLU A 99 0.46 24.52 -10.58
C GLU A 99 0.81 26.00 -10.88
N GLN A 100 0.03 26.66 -11.73
CA GLN A 100 0.20 28.08 -12.08
C GLN A 100 -0.59 29.02 -11.15
N GLY A 101 -1.37 28.48 -10.22
CA GLY A 101 -2.20 29.19 -9.26
C GLY A 101 -3.71 29.09 -9.53
N PRO A 102 -4.53 29.87 -8.80
CA PRO A 102 -5.98 29.92 -8.97
C PRO A 102 -6.39 30.35 -10.39
N LEU A 103 -7.48 29.78 -10.90
CA LEU A 103 -8.00 30.06 -12.23
C LEU A 103 -8.98 31.24 -12.24
N SER A 104 -9.19 31.83 -13.43
CA SER A 104 -10.21 32.86 -13.61
C SER A 104 -11.62 32.29 -13.50
N LEU A 105 -12.59 33.10 -13.05
CA LEU A 105 -13.99 32.67 -12.94
C LEU A 105 -14.56 32.20 -14.30
N GLU A 106 -14.13 32.79 -15.41
CA GLU A 106 -14.56 32.39 -16.76
C GLU A 106 -14.04 30.98 -17.13
N GLU A 107 -12.78 30.67 -16.83
CA GLU A 107 -12.23 29.31 -16.99
C GLU A 107 -12.92 28.30 -16.08
N ILE A 108 -13.15 28.66 -14.81
CA ILE A 108 -13.83 27.82 -13.82
C ILE A 108 -15.24 27.47 -14.30
N SER A 109 -16.00 28.45 -14.80
CA SER A 109 -17.33 28.22 -15.36
C SER A 109 -17.27 27.28 -16.56
N ASN A 110 -16.39 27.54 -17.53
CA ASN A 110 -16.28 26.72 -18.74
C ASN A 110 -15.88 25.27 -18.43
N ILE A 111 -14.85 25.06 -17.59
CA ILE A 111 -14.41 23.73 -17.16
C ILE A 111 -15.55 23.01 -16.44
N THR A 112 -16.18 23.65 -15.46
CA THR A 112 -17.20 23.00 -14.62
C THR A 112 -18.44 22.63 -15.42
N SER A 113 -18.95 23.51 -16.30
CA SER A 113 -20.13 23.21 -17.13
C SER A 113 -19.87 22.09 -18.16
N ARG A 114 -18.65 22.00 -18.71
CA ARG A 114 -18.26 20.90 -19.61
C ARG A 114 -18.12 19.56 -18.89
N LEU A 115 -17.61 19.55 -17.66
CA LEU A 115 -17.50 18.33 -16.85
C LEU A 115 -18.86 17.89 -16.30
N ALA A 116 -19.70 18.85 -15.89
CA ALA A 116 -21.04 18.59 -15.40
C ALA A 116 -21.94 17.90 -16.45
N THR A 117 -21.89 18.35 -17.70
CA THR A 117 -22.61 17.69 -18.81
C THR A 117 -22.11 16.27 -19.09
N ALA A 118 -20.79 16.02 -18.97
CA ALA A 118 -20.23 14.67 -19.08
C ALA A 118 -20.61 13.74 -17.92
N LEU A 119 -20.67 14.28 -16.71
CA LEU A 119 -21.08 13.54 -15.51
C LEU A 119 -22.56 13.18 -15.57
N ASP A 120 -23.44 14.16 -15.85
CA ASP A 120 -24.88 13.93 -15.92
C ASP A 120 -25.23 12.88 -17.00
N GLU A 121 -24.60 12.90 -18.19
CA GLU A 121 -24.75 11.87 -19.24
C GLU A 121 -24.30 10.46 -18.78
N ALA A 122 -23.23 10.36 -17.97
CA ALA A 122 -22.80 9.09 -17.38
C ALA A 122 -23.75 8.62 -16.27
N HIS A 123 -24.22 9.55 -15.43
CA HIS A 123 -25.17 9.30 -14.32
C HIS A 123 -26.54 8.85 -14.83
N GLU A 124 -27.07 9.43 -15.91
CA GLU A 124 -28.30 8.98 -16.57
C GLU A 124 -28.22 7.52 -17.05
N ARG A 125 -27.01 7.06 -17.42
CA ARG A 125 -26.71 5.68 -17.81
C ARG A 125 -26.34 4.78 -16.63
N GLY A 126 -26.43 5.28 -15.40
CA GLY A 126 -26.16 4.55 -14.16
C GLY A 126 -24.68 4.33 -13.84
N MET A 127 -23.77 5.10 -14.44
CA MET A 127 -22.32 5.03 -14.17
C MET A 127 -21.86 6.17 -13.27
N ILE A 128 -21.28 5.83 -12.12
CA ILE A 128 -20.62 6.78 -11.21
C ILE A 128 -19.10 6.68 -11.47
N HIS A 129 -18.41 7.81 -11.57
CA HIS A 129 -17.01 7.85 -11.97
C HIS A 129 -16.03 7.48 -10.83
N ARG A 130 -16.31 7.90 -9.60
CA ARG A 130 -15.62 7.50 -8.35
C ARG A 130 -14.13 7.86 -8.23
N ASP A 131 -13.57 8.61 -9.18
CA ASP A 131 -12.17 9.08 -9.17
C ASP A 131 -12.03 10.44 -9.88
N ILE A 132 -12.95 11.36 -9.59
CA ILE A 132 -12.89 12.73 -10.10
C ILE A 132 -11.76 13.48 -9.38
N LYS A 133 -10.76 13.94 -10.13
CA LYS A 133 -9.58 14.67 -9.66
C LYS A 133 -8.93 15.47 -10.81
N PRO A 134 -8.11 16.51 -10.55
CA PRO A 134 -7.50 17.32 -11.61
C PRO A 134 -6.60 16.55 -12.59
N GLY A 135 -5.99 15.44 -12.16
CA GLY A 135 -5.22 14.55 -13.05
C GLY A 135 -6.08 13.81 -14.10
N ASN A 136 -7.37 13.63 -13.84
CA ASN A 136 -8.32 12.95 -14.74
C ASN A 136 -9.13 13.93 -15.62
N ILE A 137 -8.81 15.23 -15.56
CA ILE A 137 -9.39 16.28 -16.39
C ILE A 137 -8.31 16.70 -17.38
N LEU A 138 -8.50 16.38 -18.65
CA LEU A 138 -7.54 16.61 -19.73
C LEU A 138 -8.05 17.70 -20.69
N PHE A 139 -7.13 18.45 -21.25
CA PHE A 139 -7.42 19.48 -22.25
C PHE A 139 -7.04 19.04 -23.66
N ASP A 140 -7.86 19.43 -24.62
CA ASP A 140 -7.53 19.26 -26.04
C ASP A 140 -6.77 20.49 -26.58
N HIS A 141 -6.40 20.46 -27.86
CA HIS A 141 -5.67 21.55 -28.53
C HIS A 141 -6.40 22.89 -28.64
N HIS A 142 -7.70 22.96 -28.32
CA HIS A 142 -8.48 24.19 -28.23
C HIS A 142 -8.60 24.70 -26.78
N GLY A 143 -8.06 23.97 -25.79
CA GLY A 143 -8.22 24.27 -24.36
C GLY A 143 -9.56 23.80 -23.79
N ASP A 144 -10.31 22.99 -24.53
CA ASP A 144 -11.57 22.40 -24.06
C ASP A 144 -11.31 21.27 -23.05
N ALA A 145 -12.05 21.26 -21.96
CA ALA A 145 -11.95 20.23 -20.91
C ALA A 145 -12.70 18.95 -21.26
N PHE A 146 -12.07 17.81 -20.98
CA PHE A 146 -12.58 16.45 -21.15
C PHE A 146 -12.30 15.61 -19.90
N LEU A 147 -13.24 14.73 -19.57
CA LEU A 147 -13.12 13.75 -18.48
C LEU A 147 -12.56 12.42 -19.00
N THR A 148 -11.59 11.84 -18.29
CA THR A 148 -11.02 10.51 -18.56
C THR A 148 -11.04 9.64 -17.30
N ASP A 149 -10.77 8.35 -17.44
CA ASP A 149 -10.50 7.45 -16.32
C ASP A 149 -11.66 7.20 -15.34
N PHE A 150 -12.87 7.05 -15.89
CA PHE A 150 -14.00 6.38 -15.22
C PHE A 150 -13.50 5.13 -14.49
N GLY A 151 -13.73 5.04 -13.17
CA GLY A 151 -12.91 4.24 -12.24
C GLY A 151 -12.98 2.71 -12.35
N ILE A 152 -12.55 2.14 -13.48
CA ILE A 152 -12.64 0.71 -13.84
C ILE A 152 -12.04 -0.21 -12.76
N VAL A 153 -11.00 0.26 -12.07
CA VAL A 153 -10.25 -0.50 -11.04
C VAL A 153 -10.93 -0.43 -9.66
N LYS A 154 -11.78 0.57 -9.39
CA LYS A 154 -12.42 0.78 -8.07
C LYS A 154 -13.72 -0.01 -7.90
N LEU A 155 -14.40 -0.35 -8.98
CA LEU A 155 -15.62 -1.18 -8.96
C LEU A 155 -15.35 -2.65 -8.61
N THR A 156 -14.11 -3.12 -8.74
CA THR A 156 -13.73 -4.49 -8.40
C THR A 156 -13.53 -4.74 -6.90
N GLN A 157 -13.42 -3.68 -6.08
CA GLN A 157 -13.11 -3.78 -4.65
C GLN A 157 -14.30 -3.60 -3.69
N GLU A 158 -15.54 -3.54 -4.19
CA GLU A 158 -16.77 -3.46 -3.36
C GLU A 158 -16.97 -4.66 -2.40
N THR A 159 -16.18 -5.73 -2.56
CA THR A 159 -16.14 -6.92 -1.67
C THR A 159 -15.04 -6.89 -0.61
N THR A 160 -14.07 -5.98 -0.70
CA THR A 160 -13.01 -5.78 0.32
C THR A 160 -13.37 -4.59 1.21
N THR A 161 -13.70 -4.87 2.47
CA THR A 161 -13.82 -3.85 3.52
C THR A 161 -12.50 -3.08 3.66
N TYR A 162 -12.56 -1.81 4.07
CA TYR A 162 -11.46 -0.83 4.13
C TYR A 162 -10.37 -1.14 5.21
N THR A 163 -10.10 -2.40 5.51
CA THR A 163 -9.33 -2.87 6.68
C THR A 163 -8.05 -3.63 6.34
N GLY A 164 -7.53 -3.53 5.11
CA GLY A 164 -6.33 -4.30 4.70
C GLY A 164 -5.58 -3.82 3.45
N GLY A 165 -5.97 -2.70 2.85
CA GLY A 165 -5.29 -2.10 1.70
C GLY A 165 -5.31 -0.57 1.81
N GLY A 166 -4.33 0.10 1.19
CA GLY A 166 -4.22 1.56 1.25
C GLY A 166 -5.47 2.28 0.74
N ILE A 167 -5.57 3.57 1.03
CA ILE A 167 -6.74 4.38 0.63
C ILE A 167 -6.82 4.48 -0.90
N ILE A 168 -7.90 3.96 -1.49
CA ILE A 168 -7.99 3.78 -2.95
C ILE A 168 -8.69 4.97 -3.63
N GLY A 169 -7.86 5.95 -3.93
CA GLY A 169 -8.17 7.21 -4.60
C GLY A 169 -7.23 8.29 -4.09
N THR A 170 -7.16 9.43 -4.77
CA THR A 170 -6.43 10.58 -4.24
C THR A 170 -7.24 11.19 -3.09
N PRO A 171 -6.83 11.09 -1.81
CA PRO A 171 -7.77 11.30 -0.70
C PRO A 171 -8.27 12.73 -0.56
N ALA A 172 -7.55 13.69 -1.14
CA ALA A 172 -7.94 15.10 -1.26
C ALA A 172 -9.21 15.38 -2.08
N TYR A 173 -9.77 14.39 -2.79
CA TYR A 173 -10.98 14.53 -3.61
C TYR A 173 -12.08 13.51 -3.27
N MET A 174 -11.88 12.69 -2.24
CA MET A 174 -12.88 11.71 -1.83
C MET A 174 -14.11 12.39 -1.24
N SER A 175 -15.30 11.91 -1.59
CA SER A 175 -16.49 12.27 -0.84
C SER A 175 -16.48 11.64 0.57
N PRO A 176 -17.20 12.20 1.55
CA PRO A 176 -17.27 11.67 2.91
C PRO A 176 -17.70 10.21 2.95
N GLU A 177 -18.64 9.81 2.10
CA GLU A 177 -19.10 8.42 1.97
C GLU A 177 -18.05 7.49 1.35
N GLN A 178 -17.24 7.97 0.38
CA GLN A 178 -16.10 7.20 -0.13
C GLN A 178 -14.98 7.06 0.89
N ALA A 179 -14.76 8.08 1.72
CA ALA A 179 -13.73 8.11 2.76
C ALA A 179 -14.11 7.23 3.97
N ARG A 180 -15.39 7.12 4.31
CA ARG A 180 -15.91 6.15 5.31
C ARG A 180 -15.95 4.72 4.80
N GLY A 181 -16.01 4.53 3.48
CA GLY A 181 -16.20 3.22 2.85
C GLY A 181 -17.64 2.73 2.83
N ASP A 182 -18.59 3.67 2.70
CA ASP A 182 -20.01 3.36 2.61
C ASP A 182 -20.29 2.50 1.36
N ARG A 183 -20.97 1.35 1.52
CA ARG A 183 -21.25 0.41 0.42
C ARG A 183 -22.16 0.97 -0.69
N GLU A 184 -22.98 1.96 -0.38
CA GLU A 184 -23.93 2.58 -1.32
C GLU A 184 -23.50 4.00 -1.71
N LEU A 185 -22.61 4.09 -2.71
CA LEU A 185 -22.29 5.35 -3.38
C LEU A 185 -23.37 5.70 -4.40
N ASP A 186 -23.75 6.99 -4.46
CA ASP A 186 -24.61 7.53 -5.52
C ASP A 186 -23.85 8.58 -6.36
N LEU A 187 -24.53 9.12 -7.38
CA LEU A 187 -23.96 10.13 -8.29
C LEU A 187 -23.43 11.39 -7.57
N ARG A 188 -23.89 11.68 -6.35
CA ARG A 188 -23.51 12.88 -5.59
C ARG A 188 -22.13 12.75 -4.96
N SER A 189 -21.50 11.58 -5.01
CA SER A 189 -20.07 11.42 -4.72
C SER A 189 -19.21 12.13 -5.78
N ASP A 190 -19.56 12.01 -7.07
CA ASP A 190 -18.86 12.73 -8.14
C ASP A 190 -19.14 14.25 -8.07
N VAL A 191 -20.37 14.64 -7.69
CA VAL A 191 -20.74 16.06 -7.49
C VAL A 191 -19.91 16.68 -6.36
N TYR A 192 -19.69 15.97 -5.25
CA TYR A 192 -18.81 16.42 -4.16
C TYR A 192 -17.38 16.61 -4.65
N ALA A 193 -16.82 15.63 -5.35
CA ALA A 193 -15.46 15.68 -5.86
C ALA A 193 -15.27 16.81 -6.89
N LEU A 194 -16.25 17.08 -7.75
CA LEU A 194 -16.25 18.26 -8.62
C LEU A 194 -16.29 19.57 -7.80
N GLY A 195 -17.06 19.61 -6.70
CA GLY A 195 -17.07 20.71 -5.75
C GLY A 195 -15.71 20.99 -5.08
N VAL A 196 -14.96 19.93 -4.78
CA VAL A 196 -13.58 20.04 -4.26
C VAL A 196 -12.66 20.67 -5.30
N ILE A 197 -12.76 20.24 -6.56
CA ILE A 197 -11.97 20.81 -7.66
C ILE A 197 -12.36 22.27 -7.91
N VAL A 198 -13.63 22.65 -7.79
CA VAL A 198 -14.06 24.07 -7.87
C VAL A 198 -13.49 24.89 -6.72
N PHE A 199 -13.45 24.36 -5.49
CA PHE A 199 -12.77 25.01 -4.38
C PHE A 199 -11.29 25.27 -4.70
N GLU A 200 -10.58 24.25 -5.14
CA GLU A 200 -9.16 24.31 -5.48
C GLU A 200 -8.87 25.25 -6.66
N MET A 201 -9.70 25.26 -7.71
CA MET A 201 -9.55 26.24 -8.80
C MET A 201 -9.77 27.68 -8.32
N LEU A 202 -10.61 27.92 -7.30
CA LEU A 202 -10.85 29.25 -6.73
C LEU A 202 -9.74 29.71 -5.78
N SER A 203 -9.20 28.82 -4.94
CA SER A 203 -8.25 29.14 -3.86
C SER A 203 -6.78 28.83 -4.21
N GLY A 204 -6.54 27.99 -5.21
CA GLY A 204 -5.24 27.41 -5.57
C GLY A 204 -4.82 26.20 -4.73
N ASN A 205 -5.62 25.76 -3.75
CA ASN A 205 -5.30 24.62 -2.86
C ASN A 205 -6.57 23.84 -2.49
N PRO A 206 -6.52 22.51 -2.27
CA PRO A 206 -7.68 21.74 -1.86
C PRO A 206 -8.23 22.21 -0.49
N PRO A 207 -9.51 21.96 -0.17
CA PRO A 207 -10.13 22.39 1.09
C PRO A 207 -9.51 21.71 2.33
N TYR A 208 -8.85 20.57 2.17
CA TYR A 208 -8.22 19.84 3.27
C TYR A 208 -6.82 19.35 2.90
N GLU A 209 -5.86 19.66 3.76
CA GLU A 209 -4.49 19.17 3.70
C GLU A 209 -4.12 18.51 5.04
N ALA A 210 -3.27 17.50 5.03
CA ALA A 210 -2.73 16.84 6.21
C ALA A 210 -1.41 16.13 5.86
N ASP A 211 -0.59 15.85 6.88
CA ASP A 211 0.72 15.21 6.71
C ASP A 211 0.62 13.76 6.18
N THR A 212 -0.57 13.16 6.22
CA THR A 212 -0.84 11.81 5.70
C THR A 212 -2.09 11.80 4.82
N PRO A 213 -2.15 10.93 3.77
CA PRO A 213 -3.34 10.80 2.94
C PRO A 213 -4.59 10.35 3.73
N ILE A 214 -4.41 9.57 4.81
CA ILE A 214 -5.49 9.19 5.72
C ILE A 214 -5.99 10.37 6.56
N GLY A 215 -5.09 11.28 6.98
CA GLY A 215 -5.47 12.53 7.60
C GLY A 215 -6.39 13.35 6.69
N VAL A 216 -6.08 13.44 5.39
CA VAL A 216 -6.93 14.17 4.43
C VAL A 216 -8.31 13.50 4.28
N ALA A 217 -8.38 12.17 4.13
CA ALA A 217 -9.65 11.43 4.09
C ALA A 217 -10.49 11.67 5.36
N ILE A 218 -9.86 11.63 6.54
CA ILE A 218 -10.54 11.92 7.81
C ILE A 218 -11.07 13.35 7.83
N LYS A 219 -10.33 14.35 7.35
CA LYS A 219 -10.81 15.74 7.27
C LYS A 219 -12.03 15.90 6.35
N HIS A 220 -12.09 15.16 5.24
CA HIS A 220 -13.32 15.10 4.42
C HIS A 220 -14.53 14.57 5.21
N ILE A 221 -14.33 13.69 6.19
CA ILE A 221 -15.40 13.18 7.08
C ILE A 221 -15.71 14.16 8.23
N THR A 222 -14.70 14.67 8.95
CA THR A 222 -14.87 15.25 10.30
C THR A 222 -14.70 16.76 10.40
N GLU A 223 -13.83 17.38 9.59
CA GLU A 223 -13.54 18.82 9.70
C GLU A 223 -14.65 19.67 9.03
N PRO A 224 -14.94 20.88 9.55
CA PRO A 224 -15.89 21.79 8.91
C PRO A 224 -15.41 22.20 7.50
N ILE A 225 -16.34 22.59 6.64
CA ILE A 225 -16.01 23.09 5.29
C ILE A 225 -15.29 24.45 5.46
N PRO A 226 -14.07 24.64 4.93
CA PRO A 226 -13.41 25.93 4.99
C PRO A 226 -14.23 26.98 4.24
N ASN A 227 -14.29 28.20 4.78
CA ASN A 227 -14.92 29.30 4.09
C ASN A 227 -14.00 29.78 2.96
N ILE A 228 -14.46 29.67 1.71
CA ILE A 228 -13.68 30.10 0.54
C ILE A 228 -13.23 31.57 0.65
N LEU A 229 -14.04 32.42 1.29
CA LEU A 229 -13.76 33.86 1.49
C LEU A 229 -12.57 34.14 2.40
N ASP A 230 -12.13 33.17 3.21
CA ASP A 230 -10.91 33.31 4.03
C ASP A 230 -9.65 33.31 3.14
N THR A 231 -9.73 32.67 1.96
CA THR A 231 -8.66 32.65 0.93
C THR A 231 -8.93 33.61 -0.23
N ARG A 232 -10.21 33.85 -0.55
CA ARG A 232 -10.71 34.69 -1.65
C ARG A 232 -11.72 35.73 -1.14
N PRO A 233 -11.28 36.71 -0.33
CA PRO A 233 -12.16 37.75 0.24
C PRO A 233 -12.67 38.75 -0.82
N ASP A 234 -12.23 38.62 -2.07
CA ASP A 234 -12.69 39.37 -3.23
C ASP A 234 -13.98 38.82 -3.87
N LEU A 235 -14.41 37.61 -3.49
CA LEU A 235 -15.66 36.99 -3.97
C LEU A 235 -16.87 37.40 -3.11
N GLN A 236 -18.07 37.38 -3.71
CA GLN A 236 -19.32 37.59 -3.00
C GLN A 236 -19.70 36.44 -2.05
N PRO A 237 -20.49 36.72 -0.99
CA PRO A 237 -20.96 35.72 -0.03
C PRO A 237 -21.64 34.49 -0.65
N ASP A 238 -22.28 34.64 -1.80
CA ASP A 238 -22.98 33.55 -2.48
C ASP A 238 -22.01 32.42 -2.90
N PHE A 239 -20.71 32.69 -3.12
CA PHE A 239 -19.69 31.65 -3.33
C PHE A 239 -19.45 30.78 -2.09
N ALA A 240 -19.50 31.36 -0.89
CA ALA A 240 -19.40 30.56 0.35
C ALA A 240 -20.59 29.62 0.48
N THR A 241 -21.81 30.11 0.20
CA THR A 241 -23.04 29.31 0.23
C THR A 241 -23.03 28.18 -0.81
N LEU A 242 -22.51 28.45 -2.02
CA LEU A 242 -22.33 27.46 -3.08
C LEU A 242 -21.38 26.34 -2.66
N ILE A 243 -20.21 26.70 -2.11
CA ILE A 243 -19.19 25.76 -1.62
C ILE A 243 -19.71 24.94 -0.44
N GLU A 244 -20.35 25.58 0.55
CA GLU A 244 -20.94 24.91 1.71
C GLU A 244 -21.99 23.87 1.29
N ARG A 245 -22.77 24.16 0.24
CA ARG A 245 -23.79 23.25 -0.28
C ARG A 245 -23.20 22.08 -1.07
N VAL A 246 -22.26 22.32 -2.00
CA VAL A 246 -21.67 21.22 -2.80
C VAL A 246 -20.78 20.29 -1.96
N LEU A 247 -20.06 20.85 -0.98
CA LEU A 247 -19.22 20.10 -0.04
C LEU A 247 -19.98 19.64 1.22
N CYS A 248 -21.32 19.69 1.21
CA CYS A 248 -22.13 19.24 2.34
C CYS A 248 -21.79 17.79 2.70
N LYS A 249 -21.53 17.52 3.99
CA LYS A 249 -21.09 16.20 4.44
C LYS A 249 -22.14 15.12 4.19
N GLU A 250 -23.42 15.46 4.45
CA GLU A 250 -24.58 14.66 4.09
C GLU A 250 -24.89 14.79 2.59
N ARG A 251 -24.98 13.66 1.87
CA ARG A 251 -25.21 13.65 0.42
C ARG A 251 -26.54 14.27 0.02
N GLU A 252 -27.56 14.17 0.87
CA GLU A 252 -28.89 14.76 0.67
C GLU A 252 -28.90 16.30 0.77
N GLY A 253 -27.86 16.92 1.33
CA GLY A 253 -27.70 18.38 1.35
C GLY A 253 -27.09 18.96 0.06
N ARG A 254 -26.52 18.12 -0.80
CA ARG A 254 -25.81 18.53 -2.03
C ARG A 254 -26.79 18.86 -3.17
N TYR A 255 -26.25 19.27 -4.31
CA TYR A 255 -27.00 19.38 -5.57
C TYR A 255 -27.41 17.99 -6.06
N ALA A 256 -28.55 17.89 -6.77
CA ALA A 256 -29.08 16.61 -7.22
C ALA A 256 -28.41 16.08 -8.49
N THR A 257 -27.76 16.93 -9.29
CA THR A 257 -26.90 16.55 -10.42
C THR A 257 -25.67 17.47 -10.48
N ALA A 258 -24.68 17.13 -11.31
CA ALA A 258 -23.54 18.02 -11.55
C ALA A 258 -23.97 19.26 -12.35
N GLY A 259 -24.93 19.13 -13.27
CA GLY A 259 -25.54 20.24 -14.01
C GLY A 259 -26.22 21.28 -13.11
N GLU A 260 -26.95 20.85 -12.07
CA GLU A 260 -27.52 21.78 -11.08
C GLU A 260 -26.45 22.59 -10.35
N PHE A 261 -25.33 21.97 -9.98
CA PHE A 261 -24.20 22.64 -9.34
C PHE A 261 -23.52 23.65 -10.29
N ALA A 262 -23.25 23.24 -11.52
CA ALA A 262 -22.64 24.11 -12.53
C ALA A 262 -23.51 25.34 -12.87
N ALA A 263 -24.83 25.17 -12.95
CA ALA A 263 -25.75 26.27 -13.21
C ALA A 263 -25.78 27.31 -12.07
N GLU A 264 -25.70 26.88 -10.81
CA GLU A 264 -25.63 27.81 -9.67
C GLU A 264 -24.26 28.51 -9.60
N LEU A 265 -23.17 27.82 -9.95
CA LEU A 265 -21.83 28.41 -10.09
C LEU A 265 -21.79 29.47 -11.20
N GLU A 266 -22.32 29.18 -12.40
CA GLU A 266 -22.40 30.15 -13.51
C GLU A 266 -23.25 31.37 -13.15
N LYS A 267 -24.37 31.16 -12.43
CA LYS A 267 -25.20 32.22 -11.89
C LYS A 267 -24.41 33.13 -10.93
N ASN A 268 -23.72 32.55 -9.94
CA ASN A 268 -22.90 33.33 -9.00
C ASN A 268 -21.78 34.11 -9.71
N ILE A 269 -21.12 33.50 -10.70
CA ILE A 269 -20.09 34.16 -11.53
C ILE A 269 -20.69 35.31 -12.35
N THR A 270 -21.91 35.17 -12.85
CA THR A 270 -22.61 36.23 -13.56
C THR A 270 -22.95 37.39 -12.62
N GLN A 271 -23.44 37.11 -11.41
CA GLN A 271 -23.70 38.11 -10.37
C GLN A 271 -22.42 38.81 -9.89
N GLU A 272 -21.28 38.11 -9.87
CA GLU A 272 -19.96 38.69 -9.59
C GLU A 272 -19.58 39.73 -10.65
N ARG A 273 -19.71 39.37 -11.93
CA ARG A 273 -19.43 40.26 -13.05
C ARG A 273 -20.35 41.49 -13.06
N GLU A 274 -21.61 41.32 -12.69
CA GLU A 274 -22.58 42.43 -12.58
C GLU A 274 -22.31 43.36 -11.40
N ALA A 275 -21.77 42.86 -10.28
CA ALA A 275 -21.41 43.69 -9.12
C ALA A 275 -20.06 44.41 -9.28
N VAL A 276 -19.10 43.81 -10.00
CA VAL A 276 -17.80 44.42 -10.31
C VAL A 276 -17.92 45.44 -11.46
N ALA A 277 -18.98 45.39 -12.27
CA ALA A 277 -19.31 46.45 -13.22
C ALA A 277 -19.84 47.70 -12.48
N PRO A 278 -19.15 48.85 -12.53
CA PRO A 278 -19.52 50.01 -11.71
C PRO A 278 -20.84 50.65 -12.15
N GLU A 279 -21.53 51.27 -11.19
CA GLU A 279 -22.58 52.27 -11.41
C GLU A 279 -22.09 53.38 -12.34
N ALA A 280 -22.34 53.24 -13.65
CA ALA A 280 -21.91 54.17 -14.68
C ALA A 280 -23.09 54.81 -15.45
N VAL A 281 -24.26 54.94 -14.80
CA VAL A 281 -25.37 55.79 -15.30
C VAL A 281 -26.06 56.53 -14.14
N ALA A 282 -26.00 57.87 -14.20
CA ALA A 282 -26.72 58.86 -13.36
C ALA A 282 -26.29 58.96 -11.87
N THR A 283 -26.07 60.14 -11.27
CA THR A 283 -26.14 61.53 -11.75
C THR A 283 -25.44 62.45 -10.75
N PHE A 284 -24.59 63.37 -11.20
CA PHE A 284 -24.36 64.65 -10.49
C PHE A 284 -24.02 65.79 -11.47
N GLU A 285 -24.94 66.76 -11.56
CA GLU A 285 -24.65 68.17 -11.84
C GLU A 285 -23.70 68.72 -10.74
N GLU A 286 -22.84 69.73 -10.92
CA GLU A 286 -22.57 70.64 -12.05
C GLU A 286 -21.20 71.36 -11.80
N GLN A 287 -20.62 71.98 -12.85
CA GLN A 287 -19.77 73.20 -12.84
C GLN A 287 -18.21 73.20 -12.90
N VAL A 288 -17.75 74.06 -13.84
CA VAL A 288 -16.52 74.90 -13.88
C VAL A 288 -15.22 74.40 -14.59
N VAL A 289 -15.14 74.77 -15.88
CA VAL A 289 -14.05 75.51 -16.58
C VAL A 289 -12.63 74.91 -16.78
N ILE A 290 -12.33 74.70 -18.08
CA ILE A 290 -11.06 74.49 -18.82
C ILE A 290 -10.22 75.81 -18.84
N PRO A 291 -8.86 75.84 -18.71
CA PRO A 291 -7.87 75.41 -19.75
C PRO A 291 -6.63 74.63 -19.22
N GLU A 292 -5.95 73.73 -19.94
CA GLU A 292 -5.45 73.61 -21.35
C GLU A 292 -3.95 74.00 -21.50
N GLU A 293 -3.24 73.38 -22.47
CA GLU A 293 -1.78 73.44 -22.78
C GLU A 293 -0.84 72.62 -21.85
N MET A 294 0.24 71.93 -22.30
CA MET A 294 0.96 71.79 -23.60
C MET A 294 1.69 70.39 -23.60
N VAL A 295 1.78 69.60 -24.71
CA VAL A 295 2.85 69.54 -25.75
C VAL A 295 4.24 69.12 -25.21
N THR A 296 5.04 68.16 -25.73
CA THR A 296 4.97 67.13 -26.83
C THR A 296 6.08 66.07 -26.62
N GLU A 297 6.06 64.96 -27.41
CA GLU A 297 7.23 64.13 -27.86
C GLU A 297 8.02 63.38 -26.74
N GLU A 298 8.77 62.27 -26.92
CA GLU A 298 9.28 61.42 -28.03
C GLU A 298 9.50 59.98 -27.43
N GLU A 299 9.67 58.83 -28.09
CA GLU A 299 9.87 58.43 -29.51
C GLU A 299 9.21 57.04 -29.81
N GLU A 300 9.93 55.92 -29.71
CA GLU A 300 9.62 54.54 -30.21
C GLU A 300 10.36 53.47 -29.33
N GLY A 301 10.15 52.15 -29.32
CA GLY A 301 9.34 51.13 -30.05
C GLY A 301 9.75 49.73 -29.49
N LEU A 302 9.29 48.55 -29.90
CA LEU A 302 8.31 48.11 -30.91
C LEU A 302 7.89 46.65 -30.57
N THR A 303 6.61 46.29 -30.65
CA THR A 303 6.10 44.90 -30.63
C THR A 303 5.62 44.46 -32.03
N PRO A 304 5.43 43.15 -32.30
CA PRO A 304 5.19 42.64 -33.66
C PRO A 304 3.71 42.57 -34.10
N GLU A 305 3.55 42.12 -35.35
CA GLU A 305 2.33 41.74 -36.09
C GLU A 305 1.45 42.84 -36.70
N PRO A 306 0.85 42.54 -37.87
CA PRO A 306 -0.60 42.32 -37.86
C PRO A 306 -1.12 41.14 -38.72
N SER A 307 -2.14 40.45 -38.18
CA SER A 307 -3.48 40.20 -38.77
C SER A 307 -3.66 40.30 -40.31
N PHE A 308 -4.40 39.35 -40.89
CA PHE A 308 -5.49 39.68 -41.84
C PHE A 308 -6.53 38.55 -42.00
N ALA A 309 -7.80 38.97 -42.09
CA ALA A 309 -8.95 38.24 -42.66
C ALA A 309 -9.67 39.21 -43.64
N PRO A 310 -10.84 38.89 -44.21
CA PRO A 310 -11.23 37.76 -45.07
C PRO A 310 -11.77 38.26 -46.45
N ASP A 311 -12.19 37.39 -47.40
CA ASP A 311 -13.42 37.66 -48.18
C ASP A 311 -13.97 36.52 -49.11
N LYS A 312 -15.30 36.57 -49.33
CA LYS A 312 -16.13 36.14 -50.49
C LYS A 312 -16.32 34.67 -50.98
N VAL A 313 -17.48 34.14 -50.56
CA VAL A 313 -18.57 33.45 -51.32
C VAL A 313 -18.56 33.50 -52.87
N ILE A 314 -18.92 32.39 -53.55
CA ILE A 314 -19.88 32.30 -54.70
C ILE A 314 -20.27 30.84 -55.11
N SER A 315 -21.56 30.65 -55.44
CA SER A 315 -22.23 29.62 -56.28
C SER A 315 -22.35 28.11 -55.91
N GLU A 316 -23.60 27.72 -55.60
CA GLU A 316 -24.35 26.49 -56.01
C GLU A 316 -24.43 26.33 -57.57
N PRO A 317 -24.88 25.20 -58.21
CA PRO A 317 -26.08 24.40 -57.80
C PRO A 317 -26.20 22.88 -58.14
N GLU A 318 -27.19 22.26 -57.48
CA GLU A 318 -28.18 21.22 -57.89
C GLU A 318 -27.85 19.88 -58.62
N LYS A 319 -28.47 18.81 -58.06
CA LYS A 319 -29.14 17.63 -58.69
C LYS A 319 -28.28 16.63 -59.48
N GLU A 320 -28.44 15.31 -59.27
CA GLU A 320 -29.71 14.61 -59.55
C GLU A 320 -29.88 13.31 -58.72
N SER A 321 -31.14 12.92 -58.45
CA SER A 321 -31.50 11.72 -57.68
C SER A 321 -32.00 10.59 -58.59
N THR A 322 -31.61 9.33 -58.35
CA THR A 322 -32.39 8.17 -58.81
C THR A 322 -32.33 7.03 -57.79
N ILE A 323 -33.50 6.51 -57.42
CA ILE A 323 -33.71 5.39 -56.51
C ILE A 323 -33.91 4.11 -57.33
N ILE A 324 -33.24 3.02 -56.96
CA ILE A 324 -33.66 1.65 -57.29
C ILE A 324 -33.48 0.77 -56.03
N GLU A 325 -34.50 -0.01 -55.69
CA GLU A 325 -34.55 -0.96 -54.56
C GLU A 325 -33.70 -2.23 -54.80
N PRO A 326 -33.38 -3.02 -53.74
CA PRO A 326 -32.30 -4.01 -53.80
C PRO A 326 -32.68 -5.34 -54.46
N GLU A 327 -31.72 -5.92 -55.19
CA GLU A 327 -31.79 -7.30 -55.69
C GLU A 327 -31.10 -8.25 -54.70
N VAL A 328 -31.81 -9.29 -54.27
CA VAL A 328 -31.29 -10.31 -53.34
C VAL A 328 -30.57 -11.40 -54.12
N LEU A 329 -29.29 -11.61 -53.81
CA LEU A 329 -28.53 -12.80 -54.20
C LEU A 329 -27.81 -13.39 -52.98
N GLU A 330 -28.05 -14.67 -52.74
CA GLU A 330 -27.55 -15.43 -51.59
C GLU A 330 -26.04 -15.76 -51.77
N PRO A 331 -25.21 -15.67 -50.72
CA PRO A 331 -23.84 -16.16 -50.77
C PRO A 331 -23.78 -17.68 -50.52
N GLU A 332 -23.03 -18.40 -51.36
CA GLU A 332 -22.79 -19.85 -51.24
C GLU A 332 -22.16 -20.23 -49.89
N ILE A 333 -22.72 -21.26 -49.25
CA ILE A 333 -22.11 -21.94 -48.10
C ILE A 333 -20.92 -22.76 -48.59
N ARG A 334 -19.73 -22.51 -48.04
CA ARG A 334 -18.59 -23.44 -48.11
C ARG A 334 -18.44 -24.14 -46.77
N GLU A 335 -18.49 -25.46 -46.78
CA GLU A 335 -18.31 -26.28 -45.58
C GLU A 335 -16.85 -26.20 -45.08
N PRO A 336 -16.63 -26.14 -43.75
CA PRO A 336 -15.29 -26.24 -43.17
C PRO A 336 -14.79 -27.69 -43.18
N VAL A 337 -13.51 -27.88 -43.50
CA VAL A 337 -12.84 -29.20 -43.45
C VAL A 337 -12.42 -29.49 -42.01
N GLU A 338 -12.77 -30.67 -41.51
CA GLU A 338 -12.46 -31.16 -40.17
C GLU A 338 -11.04 -31.78 -40.11
N PRO A 339 -10.23 -31.52 -39.08
CA PRO A 339 -8.90 -32.14 -38.93
C PRO A 339 -8.99 -33.52 -38.25
N GLU A 340 -8.36 -34.53 -38.85
CA GLU A 340 -8.28 -35.89 -38.30
C GLU A 340 -7.45 -35.96 -37.01
N ILE A 341 -7.98 -36.62 -35.98
CA ILE A 341 -7.26 -37.00 -34.75
C ILE A 341 -6.96 -38.51 -34.82
N PRO A 342 -5.71 -38.97 -34.64
CA PRO A 342 -5.40 -40.40 -34.64
C PRO A 342 -5.79 -41.07 -33.31
N GLU A 343 -6.48 -42.21 -33.41
CA GLU A 343 -6.84 -43.05 -32.26
C GLU A 343 -5.60 -43.63 -31.56
N SER A 344 -5.65 -43.73 -30.22
CA SER A 344 -4.78 -44.62 -29.44
C SER A 344 -5.57 -45.30 -28.31
N GLU A 345 -5.16 -46.53 -27.98
CA GLU A 345 -6.04 -47.55 -27.40
C GLU A 345 -6.24 -47.41 -25.88
N ILE A 346 -7.47 -47.64 -25.41
CA ILE A 346 -7.79 -47.86 -23.98
C ILE A 346 -7.99 -49.36 -23.73
N PRO A 347 -7.28 -49.98 -22.77
CA PRO A 347 -7.62 -51.31 -22.27
C PRO A 347 -8.67 -51.24 -21.14
N VAL A 348 -9.77 -51.97 -21.32
CA VAL A 348 -10.86 -52.16 -20.34
C VAL A 348 -10.57 -53.38 -19.45
N VAL A 349 -10.78 -53.32 -18.12
CA VAL A 349 -11.40 -54.41 -17.30
C VAL A 349 -12.07 -53.83 -16.02
N GLU A 350 -13.32 -54.28 -15.81
CA GLU A 350 -14.32 -54.10 -14.73
C GLU A 350 -13.99 -54.79 -13.34
N PRO A 351 -14.90 -54.85 -12.32
CA PRO A 351 -15.62 -53.75 -11.65
C PRO A 351 -15.90 -53.97 -10.10
N LEU A 352 -16.76 -53.11 -9.53
CA LEU A 352 -17.67 -53.32 -8.36
C LEU A 352 -17.09 -53.51 -6.94
N LEU A 353 -17.41 -52.54 -6.05
CA LEU A 353 -18.24 -52.79 -4.85
C LEU A 353 -18.81 -51.47 -4.26
N GLU A 354 -20.12 -51.43 -4.09
CA GLU A 354 -20.95 -50.42 -3.41
C GLU A 354 -22.02 -51.21 -2.60
N PRO A 355 -22.86 -50.61 -1.72
CA PRO A 355 -22.85 -49.26 -1.13
C PRO A 355 -23.06 -49.28 0.41
N THR A 356 -23.30 -48.11 1.03
CA THR A 356 -24.50 -47.72 1.86
C THR A 356 -24.15 -46.62 2.91
N PRO A 357 -25.11 -45.81 3.45
CA PRO A 357 -25.15 -44.38 3.09
C PRO A 357 -25.17 -43.45 4.34
N VAL A 358 -25.45 -42.14 4.17
CA VAL A 358 -26.46 -41.41 4.99
C VAL A 358 -26.75 -39.98 4.47
N VAL A 359 -28.03 -39.75 4.18
CA VAL A 359 -28.82 -38.49 4.24
C VAL A 359 -28.26 -37.17 3.67
N LYS A 360 -28.82 -36.76 2.52
CA LYS A 360 -28.89 -35.36 2.09
C LYS A 360 -29.90 -34.55 2.93
N ARG A 361 -29.56 -33.30 3.27
CA ARG A 361 -30.55 -32.21 3.43
C ARG A 361 -30.16 -31.08 2.48
N GLY A 362 -31.09 -30.65 1.63
CA GLY A 362 -30.87 -29.57 0.67
C GLY A 362 -31.68 -28.31 1.00
N ARG A 363 -31.29 -27.19 0.39
CA ARG A 363 -32.04 -25.93 0.22
C ARG A 363 -31.78 -25.47 -1.22
N PHE A 364 -32.78 -25.42 -2.11
CA PHE A 364 -33.80 -24.36 -2.29
C PHE A 364 -33.25 -23.00 -2.74
N LYS A 365 -33.86 -22.44 -3.79
CA LYS A 365 -33.47 -21.20 -4.47
C LYS A 365 -34.32 -19.99 -4.02
N ILE A 366 -33.68 -18.83 -3.85
CA ILE A 366 -34.01 -17.47 -4.38
C ILE A 366 -35.51 -17.06 -4.39
N PRO A 367 -35.96 -15.90 -3.84
CA PRO A 367 -35.33 -14.57 -3.96
C PRO A 367 -35.30 -13.67 -2.70
N VAL A 368 -34.60 -12.53 -2.80
CA VAL A 368 -34.70 -11.38 -1.88
C VAL A 368 -35.11 -10.13 -2.66
N TRP A 369 -36.04 -9.37 -2.12
CA TRP A 369 -36.34 -7.99 -2.51
C TRP A 369 -36.22 -7.10 -1.26
N GLY A 370 -35.31 -6.12 -1.31
CA GLY A 370 -35.59 -4.73 -0.91
C GLY A 370 -35.57 -4.29 0.56
N TRP A 371 -34.66 -3.33 0.82
CA TRP A 371 -34.77 -2.16 1.72
C TRP A 371 -34.94 -2.40 3.24
N ALA A 372 -34.54 -1.51 4.16
CA ALA A 372 -33.52 -0.43 4.21
C ALA A 372 -33.52 0.18 5.64
N ALA A 373 -32.51 1.03 5.94
CA ALA A 373 -32.31 1.79 7.19
C ALA A 373 -31.92 0.95 8.43
N GLY A 374 -31.22 1.52 9.42
CA GLY A 374 -30.61 2.88 9.46
C GLY A 374 -29.56 3.09 10.56
N GLY A 375 -28.64 4.04 10.34
CA GLY A 375 -27.60 4.41 11.33
C GLY A 375 -27.89 5.72 12.09
N VAL A 376 -26.86 6.19 12.84
CA VAL A 376 -26.60 7.54 13.41
C VAL A 376 -26.26 7.50 14.92
N ILE A 377 -25.54 8.55 15.40
CA ILE A 377 -25.03 8.84 16.76
C ILE A 377 -23.75 8.02 17.10
N ILE A 378 -22.58 8.59 17.46
CA ILE A 378 -22.27 9.74 18.35
C ILE A 378 -21.12 10.62 17.82
N VAL A 379 -21.35 11.94 17.81
CA VAL A 379 -20.30 12.97 17.99
C VAL A 379 -20.42 13.52 19.41
N GLY A 380 -19.33 13.59 20.17
CA GLY A 380 -19.33 14.31 21.46
C GLY A 380 -18.14 14.08 22.39
N ILE A 381 -17.65 15.20 22.95
CA ILE A 381 -16.68 15.33 24.06
C ILE A 381 -15.19 15.45 23.66
N VAL A 382 -14.79 16.65 23.19
CA VAL A 382 -13.48 17.26 23.53
C VAL A 382 -13.68 18.75 23.85
N VAL A 383 -14.21 19.04 25.04
CA VAL A 383 -14.14 20.38 25.67
C VAL A 383 -13.96 20.19 27.17
N ILE A 384 -13.08 21.02 27.77
CA ILE A 384 -12.62 21.07 29.18
C ILE A 384 -11.21 20.49 29.36
N GLY A 385 -10.21 21.36 29.18
CA GLY A 385 -8.79 21.05 29.39
C GLY A 385 -7.87 22.27 29.33
N LEU A 386 -8.40 23.49 29.46
CA LEU A 386 -7.64 24.73 29.32
C LEU A 386 -8.10 25.78 30.35
N LEU A 387 -7.11 26.48 30.93
CA LEU A 387 -7.14 27.68 31.82
C LEU A 387 -6.89 27.47 33.33
N THR A 388 -5.61 27.39 33.70
CA THR A 388 -4.93 28.30 34.68
C THR A 388 -3.40 28.16 34.47
N SER A 389 -2.71 29.10 33.82
CA SER A 389 -2.04 30.30 34.40
C SER A 389 -0.81 29.98 35.28
N GLY A 390 0.39 30.52 35.04
CA GLY A 390 0.80 31.50 34.01
C GLY A 390 2.28 31.97 34.10
N ASN A 391 2.58 33.03 33.35
CA ASN A 391 3.88 33.63 32.98
C ASN A 391 5.00 33.77 34.04
N GLY A 392 6.25 33.70 33.54
CA GLY A 392 7.45 34.35 34.10
C GLY A 392 8.38 34.80 32.97
N LEU A 393 8.93 36.03 33.05
CA LEU A 393 9.71 36.71 31.98
C LEU A 393 11.01 37.30 32.57
N PHE A 394 11.99 37.64 31.70
CA PHE A 394 13.29 38.32 31.97
C PHE A 394 14.43 37.44 32.56
N THR A 395 15.74 37.62 32.28
CA THR A 395 16.51 38.62 31.47
C THR A 395 17.65 37.97 30.65
N THR A 396 18.12 38.65 29.60
CA THR A 396 19.39 38.36 28.88
C THR A 396 20.57 39.21 29.39
N GLN A 397 21.82 38.76 29.17
CA GLN A 397 23.02 39.57 28.81
C GLN A 397 24.22 38.64 28.47
N PRO A 398 25.23 39.07 27.68
CA PRO A 398 26.18 38.19 26.97
C PRO A 398 27.63 38.20 27.51
N ILE A 399 28.47 37.26 27.04
CA ILE A 399 29.94 37.28 27.25
C ILE A 399 30.69 36.95 25.93
N SER A 400 31.75 37.70 25.65
CA SER A 400 32.51 37.70 24.39
C SER A 400 33.51 36.56 24.19
N THR A 401 33.83 36.32 22.91
CA THR A 401 34.96 35.53 22.39
C THR A 401 36.34 36.09 22.75
N PRO A 402 37.40 35.28 22.57
CA PRO A 402 38.52 35.73 21.73
C PRO A 402 39.08 34.69 20.74
N LEU A 403 39.66 35.19 19.65
CA LEU A 403 40.51 34.55 18.63
C LEU A 403 41.81 35.40 18.51
N PRO A 404 42.84 35.01 17.73
CA PRO A 404 43.46 33.69 17.50
C PRO A 404 45.01 33.75 17.68
N THR A 405 45.77 32.70 17.35
CA THR A 405 47.21 32.82 16.95
C THR A 405 47.64 31.64 16.04
N PRO A 406 48.71 31.75 15.20
CA PRO A 406 48.83 31.00 13.94
C PRO A 406 49.81 29.80 13.88
N ARG A 407 49.72 29.09 12.73
CA ARG A 407 50.43 27.88 12.26
C ARG A 407 51.97 27.86 12.38
N PRO A 408 52.56 26.65 12.26
CA PRO A 408 53.71 26.38 11.41
C PRO A 408 53.31 25.63 10.12
N THR A 409 53.87 26.07 8.99
CA THR A 409 53.84 25.39 7.67
C THR A 409 55.11 24.55 7.44
N LEU A 410 55.08 23.61 6.48
CA LEU A 410 56.16 23.12 5.57
C LEU A 410 55.77 21.74 4.99
N PRO A 411 56.35 21.27 3.86
CA PRO A 411 56.68 21.95 2.61
C PRO A 411 56.05 21.24 1.38
N ALA A 412 56.21 21.80 0.18
CA ALA A 412 55.77 21.18 -1.07
C ALA A 412 56.75 20.12 -1.63
N ALA A 413 56.17 19.16 -2.36
CA ALA A 413 56.71 18.07 -3.18
C ALA A 413 58.24 17.94 -3.41
N ALA A 414 58.73 16.70 -3.26
CA ALA A 414 59.96 16.22 -3.89
C ALA A 414 59.65 14.97 -4.72
N THR A 415 60.10 14.94 -5.98
CA THR A 415 59.85 13.85 -6.93
C THR A 415 60.71 12.64 -6.61
N ALA A 416 60.09 11.48 -6.33
CA ALA A 416 60.79 10.21 -6.16
C ALA A 416 60.61 9.30 -7.39
N LEU A 417 61.66 8.56 -7.74
CA LEU A 417 61.64 7.55 -8.81
C LEU A 417 60.82 6.32 -8.37
N PRO A 418 60.25 5.54 -9.32
CA PRO A 418 59.41 4.39 -8.98
C PRO A 418 60.20 3.33 -8.20
N ALA A 419 59.63 2.89 -7.08
CA ALA A 419 60.13 1.75 -6.33
C ALA A 419 59.83 0.44 -7.08
N GLU A 420 60.67 -0.58 -6.86
CA GLU A 420 60.39 -1.94 -7.32
C GLU A 420 59.08 -2.46 -6.70
N PRO A 421 58.31 -3.31 -7.40
CA PRO A 421 57.01 -3.76 -6.92
C PRO A 421 57.16 -4.59 -5.64
N THR A 422 56.66 -4.06 -4.53
CA THR A 422 56.40 -4.83 -3.30
C THR A 422 55.54 -6.04 -3.66
N PRO A 423 55.85 -7.26 -3.18
CA PRO A 423 54.95 -8.39 -3.37
C PRO A 423 53.58 -8.06 -2.75
N LEU A 424 52.50 -8.34 -3.50
CA LEU A 424 51.13 -8.10 -3.04
C LEU A 424 50.92 -8.78 -1.68
N PRO A 425 50.32 -8.09 -0.69
CA PRO A 425 50.00 -8.71 0.59
C PRO A 425 49.00 -9.85 0.34
N THR A 426 49.33 -11.05 0.82
CA THR A 426 48.40 -12.19 0.79
C THR A 426 47.12 -11.78 1.52
N LYS A 427 45.97 -11.75 0.84
CA LYS A 427 44.67 -11.54 1.50
C LYS A 427 44.54 -12.60 2.61
N THR A 428 44.34 -12.17 3.85
CA THR A 428 44.03 -13.05 4.99
C THR A 428 42.57 -12.85 5.38
N PHE A 429 41.91 -13.89 5.88
CA PHE A 429 40.55 -13.75 6.39
C PHE A 429 40.52 -12.86 7.66
N PRO A 430 39.52 -11.99 7.83
CA PRO A 430 39.34 -11.18 9.03
C PRO A 430 39.26 -12.04 10.31
N PRO A 431 39.71 -11.54 11.46
CA PRO A 431 39.57 -12.24 12.73
C PRO A 431 38.09 -12.42 13.11
N VAL A 432 37.80 -13.45 13.92
CA VAL A 432 36.47 -13.62 14.54
C VAL A 432 36.42 -12.69 15.76
N GLU A 433 35.67 -11.59 15.66
CA GLU A 433 35.54 -10.56 16.70
C GLU A 433 34.07 -10.27 16.99
N GLY A 434 33.75 -9.86 18.22
CA GLY A 434 32.37 -9.64 18.66
C GLY A 434 31.82 -10.76 19.56
N PRO A 435 30.67 -10.51 20.21
CA PRO A 435 30.05 -11.43 21.17
C PRO A 435 29.50 -12.69 20.49
N GLU A 436 29.11 -13.70 21.27
CA GLU A 436 28.38 -14.84 20.71
C GLU A 436 27.08 -14.38 20.04
N PRO A 437 26.69 -14.99 18.90
CA PRO A 437 25.68 -14.45 18.05
C PRO A 437 24.32 -15.02 18.45
N SER A 438 23.24 -14.27 18.26
CA SER A 438 21.92 -14.78 18.59
C SER A 438 21.28 -15.47 17.41
N TYR A 439 20.94 -16.75 17.59
CA TYR A 439 20.10 -17.50 16.65
C TYR A 439 18.63 -17.04 16.64
N ARG A 440 18.25 -16.06 17.48
CA ARG A 440 16.99 -15.30 17.39
C ARG A 440 17.11 -14.08 16.46
N ILE A 441 18.26 -13.85 15.83
CA ILE A 441 18.48 -12.76 14.87
C ILE A 441 18.86 -13.36 13.51
N GLY A 442 17.96 -13.17 12.55
CA GLY A 442 18.16 -13.50 11.14
C GLY A 442 18.46 -12.26 10.29
N ILE A 443 19.12 -12.45 9.15
CA ILE A 443 19.30 -11.42 8.13
C ILE A 443 19.16 -12.00 6.73
N PHE A 444 18.45 -11.31 5.84
CA PHE A 444 18.36 -11.72 4.44
C PHE A 444 19.67 -11.38 3.70
N TYR A 445 20.19 -12.35 2.95
CA TYR A 445 21.50 -12.30 2.29
C TYR A 445 21.41 -12.80 0.85
N TYR A 446 22.05 -12.09 -0.07
CA TYR A 446 21.91 -12.26 -1.52
C TYR A 446 23.25 -12.66 -2.14
N PRO A 447 23.48 -13.95 -2.42
CA PRO A 447 24.77 -14.45 -2.90
C PRO A 447 24.94 -14.34 -4.42
N TRP A 448 24.19 -13.47 -5.09
CA TRP A 448 24.12 -13.42 -6.56
C TRP A 448 25.13 -12.48 -7.26
N TYR A 449 25.82 -11.62 -6.49
CA TYR A 449 26.76 -10.64 -7.04
C TYR A 449 28.03 -11.31 -7.57
N SER A 450 28.45 -10.95 -8.79
CA SER A 450 29.75 -11.42 -9.30
C SER A 450 30.41 -10.44 -10.27
N ASN A 451 31.69 -10.67 -10.54
CA ASN A 451 32.54 -9.84 -11.36
C ASN A 451 33.35 -10.67 -12.39
N PRO A 452 33.96 -10.01 -13.41
CA PRO A 452 34.70 -10.69 -14.47
C PRO A 452 35.94 -11.46 -14.02
N GLU A 453 36.43 -11.27 -12.78
CA GLU A 453 37.56 -12.06 -12.26
C GLU A 453 37.15 -13.49 -11.88
N ILE A 454 35.86 -13.73 -11.57
CA ILE A 454 35.33 -15.05 -11.19
C ILE A 454 34.45 -15.66 -12.28
N HIS A 455 33.59 -14.86 -12.92
CA HIS A 455 32.55 -15.37 -13.83
C HIS A 455 32.64 -14.82 -15.28
N ASP A 456 33.78 -14.23 -15.68
CA ASP A 456 34.05 -13.63 -17.00
C ASP A 456 33.09 -12.48 -17.44
N ARG A 457 32.12 -12.11 -16.59
CA ARG A 457 31.18 -10.98 -16.72
C ARG A 457 30.80 -10.43 -15.34
N TRP A 458 30.15 -9.27 -15.29
CA TRP A 458 29.44 -8.87 -14.08
C TRP A 458 28.16 -9.70 -13.94
N ILE A 459 27.66 -9.83 -12.71
CA ILE A 459 26.33 -10.40 -12.43
C ILE A 459 25.74 -9.57 -11.29
N HIS A 460 24.47 -9.16 -11.46
CA HIS A 460 23.74 -8.18 -10.63
C HIS A 460 24.32 -6.76 -10.59
N TRP A 461 25.64 -6.56 -10.51
CA TRP A 461 26.20 -5.20 -10.65
C TRP A 461 25.92 -4.57 -12.02
N GLU A 462 25.79 -5.39 -13.08
CA GLU A 462 25.33 -4.96 -14.39
C GLU A 462 23.79 -5.02 -14.50
N GLU A 463 23.20 -3.89 -14.90
CA GLU A 463 21.87 -3.78 -15.50
C GLU A 463 22.06 -2.98 -16.81
N PRO A 464 21.16 -3.05 -17.81
CA PRO A 464 21.42 -2.61 -19.20
C PRO A 464 21.98 -1.20 -19.42
N ASP A 465 21.79 -0.27 -18.49
CA ASP A 465 22.22 1.13 -18.59
C ASP A 465 23.47 1.48 -17.73
N PHE A 466 24.01 0.51 -16.98
CA PHE A 466 25.12 0.68 -16.02
C PHE A 466 26.44 0.11 -16.54
N ASP A 467 27.57 0.62 -16.03
CA ASP A 467 28.93 0.29 -16.46
C ASP A 467 29.86 0.04 -15.24
N PRO A 468 29.79 -1.16 -14.64
CA PRO A 468 30.60 -1.50 -13.48
C PRO A 468 32.09 -1.64 -13.86
N PRO A 469 33.03 -1.28 -12.95
CA PRO A 469 32.82 -1.09 -11.52
C PRO A 469 32.43 0.35 -11.12
N ILE A 470 32.39 1.30 -12.06
CA ILE A 470 32.27 2.73 -11.72
C ILE A 470 30.81 3.15 -11.59
N ASP A 471 29.94 2.61 -12.43
CA ASP A 471 28.51 2.91 -12.47
C ASP A 471 27.69 1.63 -12.23
N ILE A 472 26.99 1.51 -11.11
CA ILE A 472 26.31 0.27 -10.68
C ILE A 472 24.81 0.46 -10.43
N SER A 473 24.05 -0.63 -10.51
CA SER A 473 22.60 -0.75 -10.32
C SER A 473 22.12 -0.61 -8.85
N SER A 474 22.69 0.33 -8.09
CA SER A 474 22.34 0.65 -6.71
C SER A 474 22.48 2.15 -6.41
N ASP A 475 21.59 2.70 -5.58
CA ASP A 475 21.64 4.08 -5.08
C ASP A 475 22.81 4.33 -4.13
N TYR A 476 23.38 3.26 -3.55
CA TYR A 476 24.56 3.27 -2.69
C TYR A 476 25.73 2.55 -3.37
N TYR A 477 26.96 2.73 -2.87
CA TYR A 477 28.13 2.00 -3.38
C TYR A 477 28.78 1.15 -2.27
N PRO A 478 29.11 -0.14 -2.48
CA PRO A 478 29.71 -0.99 -1.45
C PRO A 478 31.12 -0.57 -1.05
N LEU A 479 31.44 -0.63 0.24
CA LEU A 479 32.80 -0.38 0.75
C LEU A 479 33.82 -1.38 0.21
N LEU A 480 33.40 -2.62 -0.09
CA LEU A 480 34.23 -3.64 -0.74
C LEU A 480 34.32 -3.47 -2.26
N GLY A 481 33.63 -2.47 -2.82
CA GLY A 481 33.43 -2.30 -4.26
C GLY A 481 32.53 -3.38 -4.85
N THR A 482 32.57 -3.54 -6.17
CA THR A 482 31.81 -4.56 -6.91
C THR A 482 32.45 -5.94 -6.73
N TYR A 483 32.27 -6.49 -5.53
CA TYR A 483 32.79 -7.79 -5.12
C TYR A 483 32.11 -8.94 -5.87
N SER A 484 32.59 -10.16 -5.63
CA SER A 484 31.85 -11.37 -5.97
C SER A 484 31.49 -12.11 -4.68
N SER A 485 30.25 -12.57 -4.58
CA SER A 485 29.76 -13.47 -3.53
C SER A 485 30.45 -14.85 -3.56
N PHE A 486 31.31 -15.07 -4.55
CA PHE A 486 32.18 -16.22 -4.72
C PHE A 486 33.64 -15.94 -4.33
N ASP A 487 34.05 -14.70 -4.02
CA ASP A 487 35.34 -14.42 -3.36
C ASP A 487 35.21 -14.80 -1.87
N PRO A 488 35.90 -15.85 -1.38
CA PRO A 488 35.85 -16.22 0.02
C PRO A 488 36.32 -15.10 0.96
N HIS A 489 37.12 -14.14 0.48
CA HIS A 489 37.53 -12.98 1.28
C HIS A 489 36.43 -11.94 1.45
N ALA A 490 35.56 -11.76 0.45
CA ALA A 490 34.39 -10.88 0.57
C ALA A 490 33.38 -11.49 1.56
N VAL A 491 33.00 -12.76 1.36
CA VAL A 491 32.07 -13.47 2.25
C VAL A 491 32.61 -13.55 3.69
N ALA A 492 33.92 -13.78 3.87
CA ALA A 492 34.54 -13.75 5.19
C ALA A 492 34.45 -12.37 5.87
N GLN A 493 34.57 -11.27 5.12
CA GLN A 493 34.40 -9.93 5.64
C GLN A 493 32.94 -9.60 5.97
N HIS A 494 32.00 -10.04 5.13
CA HIS A 494 30.56 -9.96 5.43
C HIS A 494 30.25 -10.64 6.75
N PHE A 495 30.76 -11.86 6.95
CA PHE A 495 30.41 -12.67 8.12
C PHE A 495 31.14 -12.19 9.38
N ALA A 496 32.32 -11.58 9.25
CA ALA A 496 32.96 -10.85 10.35
C ALA A 496 32.11 -9.66 10.81
N TRP A 497 31.55 -8.87 9.88
CA TRP A 497 30.64 -7.77 10.21
C TRP A 497 29.32 -8.24 10.86
N LEU A 498 28.69 -9.28 10.32
CA LEU A 498 27.49 -9.88 10.90
C LEU A 498 27.73 -10.41 12.32
N ARG A 499 28.87 -11.08 12.53
CA ARG A 499 29.33 -11.57 13.82
C ARG A 499 29.55 -10.44 14.83
N GLN A 500 30.14 -9.31 14.41
CA GLN A 500 30.27 -8.11 15.25
C GLN A 500 28.91 -7.49 15.59
N ALA A 501 27.98 -7.45 14.64
CA ALA A 501 26.60 -6.96 14.82
C ALA A 501 25.72 -7.88 15.68
N GLY A 502 26.15 -9.11 16.00
CA GLY A 502 25.40 -10.07 16.81
C GLY A 502 24.42 -10.96 16.07
N VAL A 503 24.34 -10.84 14.75
CA VAL A 503 23.49 -11.65 13.89
C VAL A 503 23.97 -13.10 13.93
N GLY A 504 23.06 -14.07 14.08
CA GLY A 504 23.41 -15.49 14.16
C GLY A 504 22.94 -16.35 12.99
N VAL A 505 21.94 -15.89 12.23
CA VAL A 505 21.38 -16.65 11.09
C VAL A 505 21.45 -15.81 9.82
N VAL A 506 22.24 -16.28 8.86
CA VAL A 506 22.22 -15.81 7.47
C VAL A 506 21.08 -16.54 6.77
N ILE A 507 20.06 -15.81 6.34
CA ILE A 507 18.94 -16.36 5.58
C ILE A 507 19.25 -16.10 4.10
N THR A 508 19.80 -17.09 3.42
CA THR A 508 20.23 -16.93 2.03
C THR A 508 19.05 -17.00 1.06
N SER A 509 18.96 -16.04 0.15
CA SER A 509 18.15 -16.14 -1.07
C SER A 509 18.54 -17.40 -1.85
N TRP A 510 17.56 -18.09 -2.44
CA TRP A 510 17.75 -19.35 -3.18
C TRP A 510 16.70 -19.53 -4.30
N TRP A 511 17.16 -19.45 -5.55
CA TRP A 511 16.34 -19.47 -6.77
C TRP A 511 16.23 -20.85 -7.46
N GLY A 512 16.22 -21.93 -6.66
CA GLY A 512 16.09 -23.29 -7.19
C GLY A 512 17.43 -24.03 -7.30
N ARG A 513 17.35 -25.32 -7.70
CA ARG A 513 18.54 -26.17 -7.89
C ARG A 513 19.37 -25.65 -9.06
N ASP A 514 20.69 -25.77 -8.94
CA ASP A 514 21.65 -25.36 -9.97
C ASP A 514 21.58 -23.86 -10.34
N SER A 515 20.95 -23.02 -9.51
CA SER A 515 21.02 -21.56 -9.61
C SER A 515 22.39 -21.04 -9.12
N ILE A 516 22.70 -19.78 -9.40
CA ILE A 516 23.96 -19.16 -8.94
C ILE A 516 24.01 -19.12 -7.40
N GLU A 517 22.88 -18.89 -6.75
CA GLU A 517 22.75 -18.93 -5.30
C GLU A 517 22.98 -20.35 -4.75
N ASP A 518 22.47 -21.40 -5.41
CA ASP A 518 22.71 -22.79 -5.03
C ASP A 518 24.21 -23.16 -5.11
N GLU A 519 24.94 -22.65 -6.10
CA GLU A 519 26.39 -22.82 -6.18
C GLU A 519 27.11 -22.18 -4.99
N ALA A 520 26.68 -20.99 -4.57
CA ALA A 520 27.29 -20.24 -3.47
C ALA A 520 27.05 -20.86 -2.07
N VAL A 521 25.99 -21.65 -1.87
CA VAL A 521 25.58 -22.18 -0.54
C VAL A 521 26.73 -22.85 0.21
N MET A 522 27.59 -23.62 -0.46
CA MET A 522 28.70 -24.30 0.23
C MET A 522 29.74 -23.31 0.79
N LEU A 523 30.06 -22.25 0.04
CA LEU A 523 30.97 -21.20 0.51
C LEU A 523 30.36 -20.43 1.69
N LEU A 524 29.05 -20.13 1.64
CA LEU A 524 28.34 -19.51 2.76
C LEU A 524 28.41 -20.41 4.00
N LEU A 525 28.21 -21.72 3.85
CA LEU A 525 28.28 -22.68 4.95
C LEU A 525 29.69 -22.78 5.56
N GLU A 526 30.74 -22.83 4.75
CA GLU A 526 32.14 -22.85 5.22
C GLU A 526 32.51 -21.55 5.97
N MET A 527 32.07 -20.39 5.47
CA MET A 527 32.30 -19.13 6.17
C MET A 527 31.43 -19.00 7.43
N ALA A 528 30.20 -19.51 7.43
CA ALA A 528 29.34 -19.51 8.60
C ALA A 528 29.94 -20.34 9.74
N GLU A 529 30.49 -21.52 9.45
CA GLU A 529 31.22 -22.30 10.45
C GLU A 529 32.41 -21.53 11.02
N ARG A 530 33.21 -20.88 10.17
CA ARG A 530 34.37 -20.07 10.58
C ARG A 530 34.01 -18.93 11.54
N TYR A 531 32.89 -18.24 11.31
CA TYR A 531 32.45 -17.08 12.11
C TYR A 531 31.40 -17.43 13.19
N ASN A 532 31.15 -18.72 13.43
CA ASN A 532 30.11 -19.25 14.34
C ASN A 532 28.68 -18.75 14.03
N LEU A 533 28.37 -18.59 12.74
CA LEU A 533 27.03 -18.28 12.23
C LEU A 533 26.32 -19.57 11.75
N LYS A 534 25.06 -19.42 11.34
CA LYS A 534 24.26 -20.47 10.69
C LYS A 534 23.65 -19.96 9.39
N VAL A 535 23.32 -20.90 8.49
CA VAL A 535 22.64 -20.62 7.22
C VAL A 535 21.25 -21.26 7.22
N ALA A 536 20.22 -20.43 7.07
CA ALA A 536 18.84 -20.80 6.76
C ALA A 536 18.51 -20.36 5.32
N PHE A 537 17.35 -20.76 4.78
CA PHE A 537 17.02 -20.55 3.37
C PHE A 537 15.77 -19.68 3.18
N HIS A 538 15.83 -18.75 2.24
CA HIS A 538 14.73 -17.96 1.70
C HIS A 538 14.42 -18.52 0.31
N LEU A 539 13.30 -19.23 0.19
CA LEU A 539 12.88 -19.93 -1.02
C LEU A 539 12.13 -18.95 -1.93
N GLU A 540 12.82 -18.52 -2.98
CA GLU A 540 12.40 -17.45 -3.88
C GLU A 540 11.35 -17.92 -4.90
N PRO A 541 10.67 -17.02 -5.62
CA PRO A 541 9.69 -17.35 -6.65
C PRO A 541 10.33 -17.79 -7.98
N TYR A 542 11.15 -18.86 -7.95
CA TYR A 542 11.78 -19.43 -9.14
C TYR A 542 10.81 -20.14 -10.09
N ASP A 543 11.21 -20.26 -11.37
CA ASP A 543 10.43 -20.89 -12.43
C ASP A 543 10.05 -22.34 -12.09
N GLY A 544 8.76 -22.66 -12.20
CA GLY A 544 8.22 -23.99 -11.92
C GLY A 544 8.15 -24.35 -10.43
N ARG A 545 8.33 -23.38 -9.52
CA ARG A 545 8.00 -23.53 -8.11
C ARG A 545 6.53 -23.88 -7.93
N SER A 546 6.27 -24.81 -7.04
CA SER A 546 4.93 -25.26 -6.62
C SER A 546 5.04 -25.85 -5.21
N PRO A 547 3.93 -26.06 -4.48
CA PRO A 547 4.00 -26.60 -3.12
C PRO A 547 4.72 -27.96 -3.08
N GLY A 548 4.34 -28.88 -3.98
CA GLY A 548 5.00 -30.19 -4.12
C GLY A 548 6.49 -30.08 -4.48
N ARG A 549 6.86 -29.13 -5.36
CA ARG A 549 8.27 -28.90 -5.73
C ARG A 549 9.11 -28.40 -4.56
N ILE A 550 8.57 -27.53 -3.71
CA ILE A 550 9.26 -27.08 -2.49
C ILE A 550 9.56 -28.25 -1.53
N VAL A 551 8.68 -29.25 -1.41
CA VAL A 551 8.97 -30.47 -0.63
C VAL A 551 10.19 -31.22 -1.18
N GLU A 552 10.31 -31.33 -2.51
CA GLU A 552 11.48 -31.95 -3.15
C GLU A 552 12.75 -31.12 -3.00
N ASP A 553 12.63 -29.79 -3.09
CA ASP A 553 13.76 -28.88 -3.01
C ASP A 553 14.32 -28.78 -1.59
N ILE A 554 13.46 -28.85 -0.56
CA ILE A 554 13.90 -29.01 0.83
C ILE A 554 14.61 -30.37 1.04
N ARG A 555 14.13 -31.47 0.43
CA ARG A 555 14.85 -32.76 0.45
C ARG A 555 16.22 -32.65 -0.23
N TYR A 556 16.33 -31.91 -1.32
CA TYR A 556 17.61 -31.64 -2.00
C TYR A 556 18.57 -30.84 -1.11
N LEU A 557 18.10 -29.75 -0.49
CA LEU A 557 18.89 -28.94 0.44
C LEU A 557 19.40 -29.78 1.63
N TYR A 558 18.57 -30.64 2.22
CA TYR A 558 19.02 -31.57 3.26
C TYR A 558 20.03 -32.60 2.77
N ALA A 559 19.80 -33.21 1.60
CA ALA A 559 20.70 -34.23 1.05
C ALA A 559 22.08 -33.66 0.67
N ARG A 560 22.14 -32.40 0.24
CA ARG A 560 23.37 -31.74 -0.22
C ARG A 560 24.10 -30.97 0.88
N TYR A 561 23.37 -30.30 1.77
CA TYR A 561 23.91 -29.35 2.75
C TYR A 561 23.54 -29.66 4.21
N GLY A 562 22.49 -30.45 4.45
CA GLY A 562 21.89 -30.67 5.77
C GLY A 562 22.76 -31.35 6.82
N SER A 563 23.94 -31.86 6.43
CA SER A 563 24.97 -32.42 7.32
C SER A 563 26.07 -31.42 7.70
N HIS A 564 26.11 -30.23 7.08
CA HIS A 564 27.11 -29.20 7.40
C HIS A 564 26.82 -28.61 8.79
N PRO A 565 27.83 -28.43 9.68
CA PRO A 565 27.61 -27.92 11.04
C PRO A 565 27.08 -26.47 11.09
N ALA A 566 27.18 -25.73 9.99
CA ALA A 566 26.61 -24.40 9.83
C ALA A 566 25.19 -24.38 9.23
N PHE A 567 24.63 -25.51 8.77
CA PHE A 567 23.23 -25.57 8.35
C PHE A 567 22.35 -25.29 9.58
N PHE A 568 21.44 -24.32 9.49
CA PHE A 568 20.61 -23.92 10.62
C PHE A 568 19.67 -25.06 11.03
N ARG A 569 19.69 -25.42 12.31
CA ARG A 569 18.72 -26.35 12.90
C ARG A 569 18.25 -25.85 14.27
N THR A 570 16.96 -26.05 14.54
CA THR A 570 16.32 -25.69 15.81
C THR A 570 15.41 -26.81 16.30
N ASN A 571 15.35 -27.01 17.61
CA ASN A 571 14.45 -27.95 18.28
C ASN A 571 13.09 -27.33 18.63
N ALA A 572 12.86 -26.07 18.22
CA ALA A 572 11.62 -25.37 18.46
C ALA A 572 10.42 -26.05 17.81
N GLN A 573 9.24 -25.70 18.32
CA GLN A 573 7.95 -26.32 18.03
C GLN A 573 6.96 -25.27 17.50
N SER A 574 5.96 -25.76 16.79
CA SER A 574 4.73 -25.04 16.43
C SER A 574 3.54 -25.99 16.64
N ARG A 575 2.31 -25.54 16.39
CA ARG A 575 1.13 -26.41 16.33
C ARG A 575 1.27 -27.55 15.30
N TRP A 576 1.82 -27.23 14.13
CA TRP A 576 1.88 -28.15 12.99
C TRP A 576 3.14 -29.02 13.00
N SER A 577 4.22 -28.53 13.64
CA SER A 577 5.43 -29.28 13.95
C SER A 577 5.70 -29.34 15.46
N PRO A 578 4.94 -30.14 16.24
CA PRO A 578 5.02 -30.17 17.71
C PRO A 578 6.16 -31.02 18.29
N ASP A 579 6.95 -31.72 17.46
CA ASP A 579 8.06 -32.55 17.94
C ASP A 579 9.36 -31.77 18.21
N ASP A 580 10.24 -32.32 19.04
CA ASP A 580 11.51 -31.71 19.45
C ASP A 580 12.70 -32.01 18.52
N ARG A 581 12.48 -32.55 17.31
CA ARG A 581 13.58 -32.85 16.38
C ARG A 581 14.31 -31.56 15.94
N PRO A 582 15.62 -31.64 15.65
CA PRO A 582 16.40 -30.52 15.13
C PRO A 582 16.08 -30.26 13.63
N LYS A 583 15.08 -29.41 13.41
CA LYS A 583 14.51 -29.07 12.10
C LYS A 583 15.23 -27.90 11.45
N GLY A 584 15.34 -27.91 10.12
CA GLY A 584 15.75 -26.75 9.33
C GLY A 584 14.69 -25.65 9.32
N LEU A 585 15.09 -24.42 8.97
CA LEU A 585 14.22 -23.25 8.88
C LEU A 585 14.19 -22.72 7.45
N PHE A 586 12.99 -22.56 6.90
CA PHE A 586 12.74 -22.15 5.53
C PHE A 586 11.74 -20.99 5.52
N PHE A 587 12.13 -19.87 4.91
CA PHE A 587 11.23 -18.75 4.63
C PHE A 587 10.73 -18.92 3.19
N VAL A 588 9.44 -18.73 2.94
CA VAL A 588 8.86 -18.83 1.58
C VAL A 588 8.37 -17.45 1.15
N PHE A 589 9.02 -16.88 0.13
CA PHE A 589 8.65 -15.58 -0.42
C PHE A 589 7.44 -15.71 -1.36
N ASN A 590 6.58 -14.68 -1.42
CA ASN A 590 5.43 -14.61 -2.31
C ASN A 590 4.55 -15.88 -2.24
N ILE A 591 3.95 -16.17 -1.09
CA ILE A 591 3.12 -17.37 -0.87
C ILE A 591 1.74 -17.28 -1.54
N THR A 592 1.33 -16.09 -1.97
CA THR A 592 -0.03 -15.79 -2.45
C THR A 592 -0.21 -16.10 -3.93
N GLN A 593 0.88 -16.28 -4.69
CA GLN A 593 0.88 -16.53 -6.12
C GLN A 593 1.98 -17.55 -6.49
N MET A 594 1.77 -18.27 -7.59
CA MET A 594 2.77 -19.20 -8.14
C MET A 594 3.57 -18.57 -9.29
N PRO A 595 4.90 -18.75 -9.37
CA PRO A 595 5.71 -18.15 -10.43
C PRO A 595 5.57 -18.88 -11.77
N PRO A 596 5.86 -18.22 -12.92
CA PRO A 596 6.28 -16.82 -13.04
C PRO A 596 5.11 -15.83 -13.00
N GLU A 597 3.92 -16.23 -13.47
CA GLU A 597 2.67 -15.46 -13.46
C GLU A 597 1.52 -16.46 -13.21
N GLY A 598 0.98 -16.53 -12.00
CA GLY A 598 -0.04 -17.52 -11.59
C GLY A 598 -1.27 -16.89 -10.96
N GLU A 599 -2.43 -17.55 -11.03
CA GLU A 599 -3.64 -17.09 -10.31
C GLU A 599 -3.39 -17.03 -8.78
N PRO A 600 -4.08 -16.15 -8.03
CA PRO A 600 -3.95 -16.08 -6.58
C PRO A 600 -4.43 -17.39 -5.98
N ILE A 601 -3.66 -17.94 -5.06
CA ILE A 601 -3.97 -19.20 -4.39
C ILE A 601 -4.50 -18.95 -2.98
N GLU A 602 -5.49 -19.74 -2.58
CA GLU A 602 -5.95 -19.76 -1.19
C GLU A 602 -4.94 -20.52 -0.30
N PRO A 603 -4.86 -20.21 1.01
CA PRO A 603 -3.97 -20.88 1.95
C PRO A 603 -3.96 -22.42 1.90
N GLU A 604 -5.11 -23.07 1.71
CA GLU A 604 -5.23 -24.53 1.64
C GLU A 604 -4.37 -25.16 0.52
N HIS A 605 -3.98 -24.38 -0.49
CA HIS A 605 -3.09 -24.83 -1.56
C HIS A 605 -1.70 -25.25 -1.03
N TRP A 606 -1.30 -24.76 0.15
CA TRP A 606 -0.03 -25.10 0.79
C TRP A 606 -0.12 -26.26 1.79
N ALA A 607 -1.29 -26.48 2.41
CA ALA A 607 -1.46 -27.33 3.59
C ALA A 607 -0.81 -28.73 3.48
N ASP A 608 -1.13 -29.46 2.41
CA ASP A 608 -0.59 -30.81 2.15
C ASP A 608 0.95 -30.81 1.99
N ALA A 609 1.51 -29.76 1.39
CA ALA A 609 2.94 -29.65 1.15
C ALA A 609 3.72 -29.25 2.42
N ILE A 610 3.15 -28.36 3.23
CA ILE A 610 3.74 -27.97 4.52
C ILE A 610 3.71 -29.15 5.49
N GLU A 611 2.59 -29.89 5.56
CA GLU A 611 2.52 -31.14 6.33
C GLU A 611 3.52 -32.20 5.81
N ALA A 612 3.73 -32.28 4.48
CA ALA A 612 4.74 -33.16 3.90
C ALA A 612 6.19 -32.75 4.26
N ILE A 613 6.45 -31.47 4.55
CA ILE A 613 7.74 -30.95 5.03
C ILE A 613 7.92 -31.29 6.52
N HIS A 614 6.91 -31.11 7.35
CA HIS A 614 6.91 -31.52 8.76
C HIS A 614 7.19 -33.03 8.92
N ASN A 615 6.60 -33.83 8.03
CA ASN A 615 6.76 -35.29 7.98
C ASN A 615 8.06 -35.78 7.29
N LEU A 616 8.97 -34.90 6.85
CA LEU A 616 10.32 -35.30 6.44
C LEU A 616 11.08 -35.94 7.61
N PRO A 617 12.05 -36.85 7.38
CA PRO A 617 12.87 -37.41 8.47
C PRO A 617 13.55 -36.34 9.33
N ASP A 618 14.11 -35.32 8.67
CA ASP A 618 14.70 -34.11 9.26
C ASP A 618 13.67 -33.07 9.75
N GLY A 619 12.40 -33.24 9.37
CA GLY A 619 11.33 -32.25 9.50
C GLY A 619 11.65 -30.92 8.80
N GLY A 620 11.03 -29.84 9.25
CA GLY A 620 11.28 -28.47 8.81
C GLY A 620 10.36 -27.50 9.55
N LEU A 621 10.73 -26.23 9.64
CA LEU A 621 9.84 -25.14 10.01
C LEU A 621 9.73 -24.18 8.81
N VAL A 622 8.51 -23.83 8.42
CA VAL A 622 8.21 -23.02 7.24
C VAL A 622 7.52 -21.72 7.66
N ILE A 623 8.19 -20.59 7.41
CA ILE A 623 7.73 -19.25 7.75
C ILE A 623 7.22 -18.56 6.48
N ALA A 624 5.96 -18.11 6.49
CA ALA A 624 5.25 -17.63 5.32
C ALA A 624 5.37 -16.11 5.16
N GLN A 625 5.63 -15.61 3.94
CA GLN A 625 5.66 -14.16 3.71
C GLN A 625 4.23 -13.59 3.68
N THR A 626 3.76 -13.09 4.82
CA THR A 626 2.43 -12.51 5.00
C THR A 626 2.32 -11.78 6.35
N ILE A 627 1.28 -10.96 6.49
CA ILE A 627 0.81 -10.40 7.77
C ILE A 627 -0.63 -10.85 8.10
N GLU A 628 -1.22 -11.71 7.26
CA GLU A 628 -2.57 -12.23 7.41
C GLU A 628 -2.58 -13.55 8.20
N ALA A 629 -3.34 -13.57 9.31
CA ALA A 629 -3.37 -14.70 10.24
C ALA A 629 -3.96 -16.00 9.68
N ASN A 630 -4.86 -15.91 8.69
CA ASN A 630 -5.56 -17.03 8.08
C ASN A 630 -4.60 -18.03 7.39
N TRP A 631 -3.43 -17.59 6.91
CA TRP A 631 -2.43 -18.44 6.26
C TRP A 631 -1.83 -19.50 7.20
N ILE A 632 -1.72 -19.20 8.50
CA ILE A 632 -1.13 -20.12 9.48
C ILE A 632 -1.97 -21.39 9.64
N ASP A 633 -3.24 -21.25 9.99
CA ASP A 633 -4.08 -22.40 10.31
C ASP A 633 -4.71 -23.05 9.06
N ARG A 634 -4.90 -22.32 7.96
CA ARG A 634 -5.42 -22.88 6.70
C ARG A 634 -4.32 -23.42 5.78
N GLY A 635 -3.11 -22.87 5.84
CA GLY A 635 -1.94 -23.31 5.05
C GLY A 635 -0.91 -24.15 5.83
N HIS A 636 -1.18 -24.42 7.11
CA HIS A 636 -0.34 -25.19 8.03
C HIS A 636 1.07 -24.60 8.30
N PHE A 637 1.31 -23.31 8.00
CA PHE A 637 2.61 -22.67 8.23
C PHE A 637 2.98 -22.55 9.71
N ASP A 638 4.28 -22.58 10.01
CA ASP A 638 4.81 -22.49 11.38
C ASP A 638 4.85 -21.05 11.93
N GLY A 639 4.75 -20.04 11.06
CA GLY A 639 4.73 -18.63 11.41
C GLY A 639 4.73 -17.73 10.18
N MET A 640 4.86 -16.42 10.40
CA MET A 640 4.84 -15.42 9.33
C MET A 640 5.89 -14.32 9.51
N TYR A 641 6.28 -13.70 8.38
CA TYR A 641 7.15 -12.53 8.31
C TYR A 641 6.66 -11.53 7.25
N ASN A 642 6.89 -10.24 7.50
CA ASN A 642 6.47 -9.14 6.61
C ASN A 642 7.48 -8.83 5.49
N TYR A 643 8.75 -9.26 5.61
CA TYR A 643 9.88 -8.93 4.73
C TYR A 643 10.25 -7.44 4.70
N VAL A 644 9.36 -6.55 4.24
CA VAL A 644 9.55 -5.10 4.26
C VAL A 644 8.33 -4.37 4.81
N THR A 645 8.55 -3.20 5.42
CA THR A 645 7.49 -2.31 5.92
C THR A 645 7.76 -0.91 5.38
N LEU A 646 7.27 -0.63 4.17
CA LEU A 646 7.56 0.61 3.46
C LEU A 646 6.81 1.81 4.06
N ASN A 647 5.49 1.68 4.20
CA ASN A 647 4.63 2.71 4.79
C ASN A 647 4.62 2.60 6.32
N HIS A 648 5.76 2.90 6.95
CA HIS A 648 5.89 2.78 8.40
C HIS A 648 5.10 3.88 9.14
N VAL A 649 4.03 3.49 9.80
CA VAL A 649 3.35 4.26 10.85
C VAL A 649 3.84 3.76 12.23
N PRO A 650 4.46 4.62 13.06
CA PRO A 650 4.98 4.22 14.37
C PRO A 650 3.84 3.84 15.31
N GLY A 651 4.02 2.73 16.03
CA GLY A 651 2.98 2.15 16.91
C GLY A 651 1.86 1.40 16.19
N GLU A 652 1.88 1.32 14.86
CA GLU A 652 0.85 0.63 14.06
C GLU A 652 1.40 -0.50 13.18
N SER A 653 2.56 -0.29 12.55
CA SER A 653 3.03 -1.14 11.43
C SER A 653 3.34 -2.60 11.78
N PHE A 654 3.50 -2.92 13.07
CA PHE A 654 3.76 -4.27 13.56
C PHE A 654 2.58 -4.85 14.36
N ASN A 655 1.42 -4.18 14.39
CA ASN A 655 0.25 -4.62 15.15
C ASN A 655 -0.41 -5.90 14.61
N TRP A 656 0.00 -6.37 13.43
CA TRP A 656 -0.29 -7.74 12.96
C TRP A 656 0.25 -8.83 13.91
N ALA A 657 1.24 -8.52 14.75
CA ALA A 657 1.68 -9.34 15.89
C ALA A 657 0.56 -9.65 16.90
N TRP A 658 -0.53 -8.86 16.89
CA TRP A 658 -1.73 -9.13 17.67
C TRP A 658 -2.70 -10.09 16.96
N ASN A 659 -2.66 -10.19 15.63
CA ASN A 659 -3.55 -11.08 14.89
C ASN A 659 -2.96 -12.47 14.67
N ILE A 660 -1.64 -12.64 14.80
CA ILE A 660 -0.97 -13.93 14.65
C ILE A 660 -1.49 -14.97 15.68
N PRO A 661 -1.81 -16.21 15.27
CA PRO A 661 -2.17 -17.27 16.21
C PRO A 661 -1.05 -17.55 17.22
N GLN A 662 -1.40 -17.78 18.48
CA GLN A 662 -0.43 -17.90 19.59
C GLN A 662 0.63 -18.99 19.36
N HIS A 663 0.28 -20.06 18.65
CA HIS A 663 1.15 -21.19 18.32
C HIS A 663 2.05 -20.99 17.10
N ALA A 664 1.97 -19.84 16.43
CA ALA A 664 2.77 -19.49 15.28
C ALA A 664 3.93 -18.56 15.65
N TRP A 665 5.02 -18.66 14.91
CA TRP A 665 6.18 -17.77 15.05
C TRP A 665 5.86 -16.37 14.54
N TYR A 666 5.96 -15.39 15.43
CA TYR A 666 6.06 -13.97 15.11
C TYR A 666 7.51 -13.67 14.70
N VAL A 667 7.72 -13.37 13.41
CA VAL A 667 9.03 -13.07 12.84
C VAL A 667 9.00 -11.70 12.14
N PRO A 668 9.04 -10.58 12.89
CA PRO A 668 9.08 -9.26 12.28
C PRO A 668 10.38 -9.06 11.48
N SER A 669 10.25 -8.37 10.35
CA SER A 669 11.33 -7.93 9.47
C SER A 669 11.45 -6.41 9.55
N VAL A 670 12.66 -5.91 9.86
CA VAL A 670 12.97 -4.47 9.98
C VAL A 670 13.92 -4.03 8.87
N ILE A 671 13.75 -2.78 8.40
CA ILE A 671 14.54 -2.19 7.30
C ILE A 671 15.25 -0.91 7.76
N PRO A 672 16.49 -0.62 7.31
CA PRO A 672 17.15 0.67 7.58
C PRO A 672 16.56 1.82 6.76
N GLY A 673 15.90 1.48 5.66
CA GLY A 673 15.29 2.34 4.65
C GLY A 673 15.10 1.52 3.36
N PHE A 674 14.68 2.17 2.28
CA PHE A 674 14.49 1.57 0.96
C PHE A 674 14.78 2.65 -0.09
N SER A 675 15.64 2.36 -1.06
CA SER A 675 16.02 3.28 -2.15
C SER A 675 16.48 2.47 -3.36
N GLY A 676 15.58 2.28 -4.33
CA GLY A 676 15.84 1.60 -5.60
C GLY A 676 15.64 2.51 -6.81
N GLN A 677 15.88 3.82 -6.66
CA GLN A 677 15.58 4.83 -7.68
C GLN A 677 16.33 4.54 -8.99
N ARG A 678 17.61 4.16 -8.93
CA ARG A 678 18.43 3.88 -10.12
C ARG A 678 17.92 2.72 -10.97
N ILE A 679 17.37 1.67 -10.37
CA ILE A 679 16.76 0.56 -11.11
C ILE A 679 15.26 0.77 -11.37
N GLY A 680 14.74 1.97 -11.11
CA GLY A 680 13.41 2.40 -11.54
C GLY A 680 12.26 2.08 -10.57
N TYR A 681 12.52 1.81 -9.29
CA TYR A 681 11.45 1.76 -8.30
C TYR A 681 10.77 3.14 -8.21
N PRO A 682 9.43 3.21 -8.10
CA PRO A 682 8.72 4.47 -7.95
C PRO A 682 9.07 5.18 -6.63
N GLU A 683 9.03 6.52 -6.62
CA GLU A 683 9.33 7.32 -5.42
C GLU A 683 8.44 6.97 -4.21
N SER A 684 7.24 6.43 -4.44
CA SER A 684 6.36 5.94 -3.37
C SER A 684 6.90 4.72 -2.60
N TYR A 685 7.96 4.08 -3.08
CA TYR A 685 8.68 3.01 -2.38
C TYR A 685 9.88 3.55 -1.58
N ASN A 686 10.29 4.80 -1.80
CA ASN A 686 11.43 5.40 -1.12
C ASN A 686 11.14 5.58 0.37
N VAL A 687 11.94 4.93 1.22
CA VAL A 687 11.91 5.09 2.67
C VAL A 687 13.26 5.68 3.09
N PRO A 688 13.35 7.00 3.30
CA PRO A 688 14.62 7.65 3.58
C PRO A 688 15.20 7.16 4.91
N ARG A 689 16.51 6.86 4.95
CA ARG A 689 17.16 6.29 6.14
C ARG A 689 17.22 7.24 7.35
N ARG A 690 17.13 8.57 7.11
CA ARG A 690 17.11 9.64 8.14
C ARG A 690 18.22 9.49 9.20
N ASP A 691 19.47 9.33 8.74
CA ASP A 691 20.66 9.11 9.59
C ASP A 691 20.50 7.99 10.64
N GLY A 692 19.72 6.95 10.31
CA GLY A 692 19.44 5.81 11.19
C GLY A 692 18.10 5.87 11.91
N ALA A 693 17.46 7.04 12.00
CA ALA A 693 16.20 7.20 12.74
C ALA A 693 15.07 6.29 12.20
N THR A 694 15.01 6.04 10.90
CA THR A 694 14.07 5.08 10.30
C THR A 694 14.32 3.65 10.82
N TYR A 695 15.58 3.24 10.94
CA TYR A 695 15.93 1.92 11.46
C TYR A 695 15.57 1.79 12.95
N GLU A 696 15.83 2.84 13.74
CA GLU A 696 15.41 2.89 15.14
C GLU A 696 13.89 2.78 15.30
N GLU A 697 13.13 3.46 14.45
CA GLU A 697 11.66 3.49 14.47
C GLU A 697 11.06 2.10 14.16
N GLN A 698 11.61 1.42 13.15
CA GLN A 698 11.26 0.05 12.78
C GLN A 698 11.54 -0.93 13.93
N TRP A 699 12.75 -0.89 14.52
CA TRP A 699 13.10 -1.74 15.67
C TRP A 699 12.23 -1.47 16.90
N ARG A 700 12.05 -0.20 17.27
CA ARG A 700 11.22 0.18 18.44
C ARG A 700 9.77 -0.24 18.28
N THR A 701 9.21 -0.13 17.07
CA THR A 701 7.82 -0.56 16.83
C THR A 701 7.69 -2.08 16.78
N ALA A 702 8.63 -2.80 16.16
CA ALA A 702 8.63 -4.27 16.11
C ALA A 702 8.72 -4.90 17.52
N LEU A 703 9.58 -4.35 18.38
CA LEU A 703 9.74 -4.77 19.78
C LEU A 703 8.63 -4.20 20.71
N GLY A 704 8.02 -3.07 20.34
CA GLY A 704 6.99 -2.37 21.14
C GLY A 704 5.58 -2.99 21.11
N THR A 705 5.40 -4.13 20.44
CA THR A 705 4.10 -4.82 20.32
C THR A 705 3.64 -5.55 21.59
N SER A 706 4.51 -5.64 22.61
CA SER A 706 4.38 -6.52 23.80
C SER A 706 4.26 -8.03 23.48
N VAL A 707 4.53 -8.42 22.23
CA VAL A 707 4.52 -9.81 21.77
C VAL A 707 5.95 -10.24 21.49
N GLU A 708 6.44 -11.26 22.22
CA GLU A 708 7.81 -11.75 22.05
C GLU A 708 8.04 -12.34 20.64
N PRO A 709 8.96 -11.78 19.83
CA PRO A 709 9.38 -12.39 18.57
C PRO A 709 10.17 -13.67 18.81
N GLN A 710 9.79 -14.78 18.18
CA GLN A 710 10.62 -16.00 18.19
C GLN A 710 11.98 -15.71 17.52
N MET A 711 11.97 -14.90 16.47
CA MET A 711 13.14 -14.37 15.76
C MET A 711 12.83 -12.94 15.29
N VAL A 712 13.81 -12.04 15.27
CA VAL A 712 13.74 -10.80 14.48
C VAL A 712 14.59 -10.99 13.22
N THR A 713 14.09 -10.52 12.09
CA THR A 713 14.80 -10.55 10.79
C THR A 713 15.15 -9.15 10.33
N ILE A 714 16.28 -9.00 9.65
CA ILE A 714 16.73 -7.73 9.07
C ILE A 714 16.69 -7.87 7.55
N THR A 715 15.98 -6.95 6.90
CA THR A 715 15.96 -6.81 5.43
C THR A 715 16.71 -5.52 5.10
N SER A 716 17.99 -5.57 4.73
CA SER A 716 18.80 -6.76 4.39
C SER A 716 20.26 -6.62 4.82
N PHE A 717 21.07 -7.67 4.64
CA PHE A 717 22.52 -7.50 4.69
C PHE A 717 23.02 -6.73 3.47
N ASN A 718 22.75 -7.23 2.26
CA ASN A 718 23.36 -6.76 1.01
C ASN A 718 22.40 -6.69 -0.19
N GLU A 719 21.10 -6.42 0.01
CA GLU A 719 20.23 -6.09 -1.13
C GLU A 719 20.50 -4.65 -1.59
N TRP A 720 21.50 -4.51 -2.45
CA TRP A 720 21.96 -3.22 -2.95
C TRP A 720 20.96 -2.60 -3.92
N HIS A 721 20.14 -3.38 -4.64
CA HIS A 721 19.21 -2.85 -5.64
C HIS A 721 18.05 -2.08 -5.01
N GLU A 722 17.54 -2.58 -3.89
CA GLU A 722 16.45 -1.96 -3.13
C GLU A 722 16.95 -0.95 -2.09
N GLY A 723 18.26 -0.76 -1.94
CA GLY A 723 18.83 0.18 -0.97
C GLY A 723 18.50 -0.16 0.49
N THR A 724 18.19 -1.42 0.81
CA THR A 724 17.83 -1.91 2.15
C THR A 724 19.01 -2.44 2.95
N GLN A 725 20.21 -2.45 2.37
CA GLN A 725 21.41 -3.10 2.91
C GLN A 725 21.95 -2.43 4.19
N ILE A 726 22.40 -3.23 5.17
CA ILE A 726 23.23 -2.77 6.30
C ILE A 726 24.74 -2.99 6.08
N GLU A 727 25.13 -3.66 4.99
CA GLU A 727 26.53 -3.79 4.56
C GLU A 727 27.17 -2.39 4.39
N PRO A 728 28.41 -2.17 4.87
CA PRO A 728 29.06 -0.86 4.79
C PRO A 728 29.15 -0.26 3.37
N ALA A 729 28.78 1.02 3.26
CA ALA A 729 28.86 1.80 2.03
C ALA A 729 30.14 2.68 1.95
N ASP A 730 30.61 2.96 0.73
CA ASP A 730 31.73 3.84 0.43
C ASP A 730 31.27 5.31 0.43
N MET A 731 31.71 6.06 1.45
CA MET A 731 31.21 7.42 1.74
C MET A 731 31.67 8.45 0.70
N GLY A 732 30.76 9.31 0.23
CA GLY A 732 31.05 10.37 -0.74
C GLY A 732 31.50 9.88 -2.13
N LYS A 733 31.15 8.63 -2.49
CA LYS A 733 31.53 8.03 -3.78
C LYS A 733 30.80 8.71 -4.95
N THR A 734 31.52 8.93 -6.05
CA THR A 734 30.96 9.40 -7.33
C THR A 734 31.32 8.45 -8.48
N ASN A 735 30.47 8.39 -9.51
CA ASN A 735 30.73 7.65 -10.75
C ASN A 735 31.39 8.55 -11.82
N ASN A 736 31.54 8.02 -13.04
CA ASN A 736 32.07 8.70 -14.24
C ASN A 736 31.02 9.54 -15.01
N ARG A 737 29.80 9.67 -14.49
CA ARG A 737 28.66 10.41 -15.07
C ARG A 737 28.15 11.52 -14.12
N ASP A 738 29.02 12.02 -13.24
CA ASP A 738 28.74 13.04 -12.21
C ASP A 738 27.59 12.68 -11.22
N PHE A 739 27.23 11.41 -11.10
CA PHE A 739 26.33 10.92 -10.06
C PHE A 739 27.10 10.68 -8.76
N THR A 740 26.57 11.23 -7.66
CA THR A 740 27.03 10.97 -6.30
C THR A 740 26.13 9.90 -5.69
N TYR A 741 26.72 8.79 -5.23
CA TYR A 741 25.99 7.75 -4.53
C TYR A 741 25.52 8.25 -3.17
N SER A 742 24.36 7.77 -2.73
CA SER A 742 23.93 7.92 -1.35
C SER A 742 24.91 7.21 -0.42
N ASP A 743 25.07 7.75 0.78
CA ASP A 743 25.90 7.17 1.82
C ASP A 743 25.20 7.20 3.19
N TYR A 744 25.93 6.89 4.26
CA TYR A 744 25.37 6.70 5.61
C TYR A 744 25.48 7.93 6.50
N GLY A 745 25.73 9.12 5.92
CA GLY A 745 25.74 10.39 6.63
C GLY A 745 26.63 10.40 7.87
N GLU A 746 26.10 10.88 8.99
CA GLU A 746 26.86 11.00 10.24
C GLU A 746 27.20 9.64 10.90
N LEU A 747 26.49 8.56 10.55
CA LEU A 747 26.78 7.22 11.07
C LEU A 747 28.09 6.64 10.52
N GLY A 748 28.52 7.10 9.34
CA GLY A 748 29.68 6.54 8.62
C GLY A 748 29.47 5.11 8.12
N PRO A 749 30.49 4.50 7.50
CA PRO A 749 30.34 3.28 6.69
C PRO A 749 29.81 2.08 7.49
N GLU A 750 30.29 1.85 8.72
CA GLU A 750 29.84 0.74 9.57
C GLU A 750 28.66 1.11 10.49
N GLY A 751 27.93 2.19 10.16
CA GLY A 751 26.86 2.76 10.97
C GLY A 751 25.76 1.77 11.34
N TYR A 752 25.14 1.15 10.34
CA TYR A 752 24.01 0.24 10.53
C TYR A 752 24.40 -1.08 11.22
N LEU A 753 25.67 -1.50 11.15
CA LEU A 753 26.19 -2.63 11.92
C LEU A 753 26.20 -2.33 13.43
N ARG A 754 26.58 -1.11 13.81
CA ARG A 754 26.57 -0.68 15.23
C ARG A 754 25.15 -0.50 15.77
N LEU A 755 24.26 0.16 15.01
CA LEU A 755 22.84 0.25 15.37
C LEU A 755 22.20 -1.14 15.50
N THR A 756 22.54 -2.08 14.60
CA THR A 756 22.08 -3.47 14.71
C THR A 756 22.56 -4.11 16.02
N ARG A 757 23.84 -3.96 16.39
CA ARG A 757 24.35 -4.47 17.68
C ARG A 757 23.54 -3.94 18.87
N GLU A 758 23.29 -2.63 18.90
CA GLU A 758 22.54 -1.97 19.98
C GLU A 758 21.11 -2.52 20.12
N PHE A 759 20.38 -2.70 19.00
CA PHE A 759 19.04 -3.30 19.05
C PHE A 759 19.03 -4.81 19.31
N VAL A 760 20.06 -5.54 18.89
CA VAL A 760 20.22 -6.95 19.24
C VAL A 760 20.49 -7.11 20.74
N ASP A 761 21.30 -6.24 21.36
CA ASP A 761 21.43 -6.20 22.83
C ASP A 761 20.08 -5.90 23.48
N GLN A 762 19.38 -4.84 23.05
CA GLN A 762 18.07 -4.47 23.60
C GLN A 762 17.05 -5.62 23.52
N PHE A 763 16.95 -6.31 22.37
CA PHE A 763 16.02 -7.42 22.18
C PHE A 763 16.30 -8.60 23.12
N LEU A 764 17.58 -8.95 23.31
CA LEU A 764 17.97 -10.10 24.14
C LEU A 764 17.89 -9.80 25.64
N ASP A 765 18.03 -8.53 26.03
CA ASP A 765 17.84 -8.04 27.40
C ASP A 765 16.39 -7.66 27.72
N THR A 766 15.45 -7.73 26.76
CA THR A 766 14.03 -7.41 26.98
C THR A 766 13.34 -8.50 27.81
N GLU A 767 12.87 -8.15 29.01
CA GLU A 767 11.95 -8.98 29.78
C GLU A 767 10.54 -8.88 29.17
N TRP A 768 10.11 -9.94 28.48
CA TRP A 768 8.77 -10.03 27.91
C TRP A 768 7.72 -10.34 28.98
N PRO A 769 6.59 -9.62 29.02
CA PRO A 769 5.59 -9.79 30.06
C PRO A 769 4.88 -11.14 29.91
N ALA A 770 4.48 -11.72 31.05
CA ALA A 770 3.76 -12.99 31.04
C ALA A 770 2.37 -12.82 30.40
N THR A 771 2.05 -13.70 29.45
CA THR A 771 0.75 -13.71 28.78
C THR A 771 -0.16 -14.81 29.33
N TYR A 772 -1.45 -14.50 29.49
CA TYR A 772 -2.45 -15.39 30.07
C TYR A 772 -3.65 -15.51 29.12
N ARG A 773 -4.01 -16.73 28.71
CA ARG A 773 -5.04 -16.94 27.68
C ARG A 773 -6.44 -17.04 28.29
N ALA A 774 -7.39 -16.37 27.66
CA ALA A 774 -8.80 -16.53 27.93
C ALA A 774 -9.62 -16.55 26.63
N GLN A 775 -10.89 -16.89 26.75
CA GLN A 775 -11.88 -16.70 25.69
C GLN A 775 -13.07 -15.92 26.28
N VAL A 776 -13.58 -14.96 25.51
CA VAL A 776 -14.74 -14.15 25.85
C VAL A 776 -15.87 -14.48 24.89
N HIS A 777 -17.02 -14.85 25.42
CA HIS A 777 -18.26 -15.01 24.65
C HIS A 777 -19.18 -13.87 25.04
N ILE A 778 -19.44 -12.95 24.12
CA ILE A 778 -20.46 -11.90 24.26
C ILE A 778 -21.71 -12.39 23.56
N THR A 779 -22.81 -12.57 24.30
CA THR A 779 -24.16 -12.78 23.76
C THR A 779 -25.00 -11.59 24.14
N THR A 780 -25.56 -10.86 23.17
CA THR A 780 -26.33 -9.65 23.44
C THR A 780 -27.59 -9.54 22.59
N THR A 781 -28.57 -8.82 23.15
CA THR A 781 -29.75 -8.29 22.42
C THR A 781 -29.76 -6.76 22.39
N SER A 782 -28.67 -6.11 22.81
CA SER A 782 -28.47 -4.67 22.61
C SER A 782 -28.16 -4.40 21.14
N ASP A 783 -28.47 -3.17 20.72
CA ASP A 783 -27.95 -2.47 19.54
C ASP A 783 -26.41 -2.55 19.46
N TRP A 784 -25.71 -2.13 20.51
CA TRP A 784 -24.25 -2.20 20.62
C TRP A 784 -23.81 -2.60 22.03
N THR A 785 -22.64 -3.22 22.13
CA THR A 785 -22.00 -3.65 23.38
C THR A 785 -20.50 -3.45 23.28
N ILE A 786 -19.90 -2.90 24.34
CA ILE A 786 -18.45 -2.78 24.54
C ILE A 786 -18.06 -3.60 25.76
N PHE A 787 -17.00 -4.40 25.68
CA PHE A 787 -16.39 -5.09 26.81
C PHE A 787 -14.92 -4.72 26.94
N LYS A 788 -14.48 -4.33 28.14
CA LYS A 788 -13.13 -3.79 28.36
C LYS A 788 -12.56 -4.10 29.74
N ILE A 789 -11.23 -4.02 29.87
CA ILE A 789 -10.59 -3.88 31.18
C ILE A 789 -10.49 -2.39 31.50
N VAL A 790 -10.89 -2.04 32.73
CA VAL A 790 -10.69 -0.71 33.32
C VAL A 790 -9.42 -0.67 34.17
N ASN A 791 -9.01 -1.81 34.75
CA ASN A 791 -7.79 -1.93 35.55
C ASN A 791 -7.35 -3.41 35.73
N GLY A 792 -6.05 -3.65 35.88
CA GLY A 792 -5.48 -4.92 36.38
C GLY A 792 -4.80 -5.81 35.33
N ALA A 793 -4.95 -5.53 34.04
CA ALA A 793 -4.19 -6.11 32.93
C ALA A 793 -4.42 -5.29 31.65
N SER A 794 -3.63 -5.56 30.61
CA SER A 794 -3.82 -5.08 29.24
C SER A 794 -4.29 -6.25 28.36
N TRP A 795 -5.16 -6.00 27.37
CA TRP A 795 -5.52 -6.99 26.36
C TRP A 795 -4.48 -6.94 25.24
N ILE A 796 -3.97 -8.08 24.82
CA ILE A 796 -3.27 -8.25 23.55
C ILE A 796 -3.83 -9.47 22.83
N ARG A 797 -3.61 -9.54 21.52
CA ARG A 797 -4.01 -10.67 20.67
C ARG A 797 -5.49 -11.11 20.75
N PRO A 798 -6.45 -10.27 20.33
CA PRO A 798 -7.86 -10.63 20.21
C PRO A 798 -8.13 -11.33 18.86
N SER A 799 -8.34 -12.65 18.87
CA SER A 799 -8.60 -13.47 17.68
C SER A 799 -10.07 -13.91 17.65
N ILE A 800 -10.86 -13.42 16.69
CA ILE A 800 -12.28 -13.78 16.54
C ILE A 800 -12.38 -15.27 16.20
N VAL A 801 -13.02 -16.04 17.09
CA VAL A 801 -13.29 -17.48 16.92
C VAL A 801 -14.65 -17.70 16.26
N LEU A 802 -15.64 -16.87 16.60
CA LEU A 802 -16.98 -16.90 16.01
C LEU A 802 -17.58 -15.49 16.06
N VAL A 803 -18.28 -15.11 15.00
CA VAL A 803 -19.17 -13.94 14.97
C VAL A 803 -20.47 -14.34 14.27
N SER A 804 -21.60 -13.82 14.74
CA SER A 804 -22.89 -13.99 14.06
C SER A 804 -22.92 -13.24 12.74
N GLU A 805 -23.46 -13.84 11.67
CA GLU A 805 -23.59 -13.21 10.34
C GLU A 805 -24.38 -11.89 10.38
N GLU A 806 -25.23 -11.69 11.39
CA GLU A 806 -26.06 -10.50 11.56
C GLU A 806 -25.45 -9.41 12.45
N ALA A 807 -24.18 -9.56 12.86
CA ALA A 807 -23.42 -8.47 13.46
C ALA A 807 -22.91 -7.50 12.37
N GLU A 808 -23.10 -6.20 12.56
CA GLU A 808 -22.58 -5.15 11.65
C GLU A 808 -21.10 -4.89 11.89
N VAL A 809 -20.70 -4.88 13.16
CA VAL A 809 -19.32 -4.63 13.63
C VAL A 809 -19.03 -5.58 14.77
N ALA A 810 -17.89 -6.27 14.71
CA ALA A 810 -17.40 -7.13 15.77
C ALA A 810 -15.87 -7.20 15.76
N GLY A 811 -15.23 -7.12 16.92
CA GLY A 811 -13.76 -7.15 17.04
C GLY A 811 -13.25 -6.17 18.08
N MET A 812 -12.09 -5.56 17.85
CA MET A 812 -11.57 -4.46 18.67
C MET A 812 -11.81 -3.11 18.01
N VAL A 813 -12.20 -2.11 18.81
CA VAL A 813 -12.25 -0.70 18.42
C VAL A 813 -11.65 0.11 19.57
N ASP A 814 -10.68 0.98 19.29
CA ASP A 814 -9.98 1.82 20.27
C ASP A 814 -9.39 1.08 21.49
N GLY A 815 -9.03 -0.20 21.34
CA GLY A 815 -8.49 -1.03 22.42
C GLY A 815 -9.54 -1.73 23.30
N ASP A 816 -10.83 -1.60 22.97
CA ASP A 816 -11.94 -2.29 23.63
C ASP A 816 -12.61 -3.32 22.69
N LEU A 817 -13.18 -4.40 23.23
CA LEU A 817 -14.01 -5.31 22.44
C LEU A 817 -15.35 -4.66 22.10
N PHE A 818 -15.73 -4.70 20.84
CA PHE A 818 -16.96 -4.12 20.32
C PHE A 818 -17.82 -5.17 19.60
N LEU A 819 -19.14 -5.10 19.79
CA LEU A 819 -20.14 -5.90 19.07
C LEU A 819 -21.40 -5.05 18.83
N GLN A 820 -21.84 -4.95 17.58
CA GLN A 820 -23.03 -4.20 17.16
C GLN A 820 -23.90 -5.01 16.17
N GLN A 821 -25.21 -4.80 16.24
CA GLN A 821 -26.21 -5.29 15.29
C GLN A 821 -27.17 -4.14 14.90
N PRO A 822 -27.96 -4.27 13.83
CA PRO A 822 -28.89 -3.21 13.42
C PRO A 822 -29.91 -2.90 14.52
N ILE A 823 -30.27 -1.62 14.69
CA ILE A 823 -31.13 -1.18 15.80
C ILE A 823 -32.53 -1.80 15.71
N GLU A 824 -33.07 -1.98 14.51
CA GLU A 824 -34.35 -2.61 14.23
C GLU A 824 -34.38 -4.06 14.74
N ARG A 825 -33.26 -4.79 14.59
CA ARG A 825 -33.10 -6.16 15.09
C ARG A 825 -33.01 -6.18 16.62
N ALA A 826 -32.34 -5.21 17.24
CA ALA A 826 -32.28 -5.08 18.69
C ALA A 826 -33.67 -4.76 19.30
N GLU A 827 -34.49 -3.93 18.65
CA GLU A 827 -35.88 -3.67 19.04
C GLU A 827 -36.75 -4.94 19.01
N GLU A 828 -36.57 -5.78 17.98
CA GLU A 828 -37.20 -7.11 17.88
C GLU A 828 -36.62 -8.17 18.85
N ARG A 829 -35.60 -7.80 19.65
CA ARG A 829 -34.84 -8.68 20.56
C ARG A 829 -34.06 -9.79 19.85
N GLY A 830 -33.57 -9.51 18.64
CA GLY A 830 -32.61 -10.35 17.95
C GLY A 830 -31.33 -10.51 18.78
N VAL A 831 -30.79 -11.72 18.75
CA VAL A 831 -29.55 -12.10 19.45
C VAL A 831 -28.41 -12.05 18.44
N VAL A 832 -27.26 -11.54 18.89
CA VAL A 832 -25.95 -11.75 18.23
C VAL A 832 -24.92 -12.22 19.24
N GLU A 833 -23.96 -12.97 18.74
CA GLU A 833 -22.88 -13.62 19.48
C GLU A 833 -21.51 -13.28 18.85
N LEU A 834 -20.54 -12.99 19.71
CA LEU A 834 -19.12 -12.87 19.42
C LEU A 834 -18.34 -13.76 20.38
N VAL A 835 -17.55 -14.69 19.86
CA VAL A 835 -16.55 -15.45 20.60
C VAL A 835 -15.18 -15.00 20.16
N ILE A 836 -14.35 -14.59 21.11
CA ILE A 836 -13.02 -14.06 20.85
C ILE A 836 -12.01 -14.64 21.84
N ASP A 837 -10.93 -15.21 21.32
CA ASP A 837 -9.75 -15.58 22.10
C ASP A 837 -8.93 -14.33 22.38
N ILE A 838 -8.41 -14.22 23.59
CA ILE A 838 -7.67 -13.03 24.06
C ILE A 838 -6.48 -13.47 24.90
N LEU A 839 -5.41 -12.67 24.89
CA LEU A 839 -4.36 -12.76 25.89
C LEU A 839 -4.41 -11.53 26.81
N PHE A 840 -4.21 -11.75 28.10
CA PHE A 840 -3.91 -10.69 29.05
C PHE A 840 -2.41 -10.59 29.25
N THR A 841 -1.90 -9.37 29.30
CA THR A 841 -0.52 -9.02 29.70
C THR A 841 -0.57 -8.01 30.85
N ASP A 842 0.58 -7.73 31.47
CA ASP A 842 0.73 -6.77 32.59
C ASP A 842 -0.14 -7.11 33.82
N MET A 843 -0.55 -8.38 33.93
CA MET A 843 -1.44 -8.88 34.98
C MET A 843 -0.64 -9.36 36.20
N ASP A 844 -0.92 -8.77 37.36
CA ASP A 844 -0.52 -9.31 38.66
C ASP A 844 -1.43 -10.50 39.02
N PRO A 845 -0.92 -11.75 39.10
CA PRO A 845 -1.73 -12.93 39.41
C PRO A 845 -2.45 -12.88 40.77
N ASP A 846 -1.92 -12.14 41.73
CA ASP A 846 -2.53 -11.95 43.06
C ASP A 846 -3.44 -10.70 43.11
N GLY A 847 -3.57 -9.98 41.99
CA GLY A 847 -4.34 -8.76 41.82
C GLY A 847 -5.84 -8.97 41.53
N THR A 848 -6.51 -7.88 41.14
CA THR A 848 -7.93 -7.87 40.77
C THR A 848 -8.11 -7.23 39.40
N LEU A 849 -8.69 -7.99 38.47
CA LEU A 849 -9.16 -7.49 37.18
C LEU A 849 -10.48 -6.75 37.39
N THR A 850 -10.56 -5.55 36.82
CA THR A 850 -11.79 -4.75 36.78
C THR A 850 -12.29 -4.70 35.35
N LEU A 851 -13.37 -5.42 35.07
CA LEU A 851 -13.97 -5.59 33.75
C LEU A 851 -15.22 -4.71 33.65
N ARG A 852 -15.50 -4.13 32.48
CA ARG A 852 -16.70 -3.31 32.26
C ARG A 852 -17.43 -3.74 31.00
N ILE A 853 -18.74 -3.91 31.14
CA ILE A 853 -19.68 -3.94 30.00
C ILE A 853 -20.29 -2.55 29.88
N GLU A 854 -20.20 -1.95 28.70
CA GLU A 854 -20.99 -0.78 28.30
C GLU A 854 -21.94 -1.23 27.19
N ARG A 855 -23.17 -0.73 27.15
CA ARG A 855 -24.13 -1.06 26.08
C ARG A 855 -25.12 0.06 25.87
N GLY A 856 -25.91 -0.04 24.80
CA GLY A 856 -27.01 0.88 24.53
C GLY A 856 -28.16 0.73 25.53
N HIS A 857 -29.36 1.10 25.08
CA HIS A 857 -30.54 1.21 25.94
C HIS A 857 -31.61 0.15 25.64
N LEU A 858 -31.24 -0.89 24.87
CA LEU A 858 -32.10 -1.99 24.44
C LEU A 858 -31.57 -3.33 24.94
N GLY A 859 -32.46 -4.32 25.07
CA GLY A 859 -32.11 -5.71 25.37
C GLY A 859 -31.41 -5.96 26.71
N TRP A 860 -30.58 -7.00 26.72
CA TRP A 860 -29.70 -7.47 27.78
C TRP A 860 -28.36 -7.92 27.16
N THR A 861 -27.30 -7.95 27.97
CA THR A 861 -25.99 -8.49 27.58
C THR A 861 -25.54 -9.55 28.59
N GLU A 862 -25.00 -10.66 28.09
CA GLU A 862 -24.30 -11.67 28.87
C GLU A 862 -22.89 -11.84 28.31
N VAL A 863 -21.87 -11.72 29.16
CA VAL A 863 -20.48 -12.00 28.80
C VAL A 863 -19.98 -13.16 29.65
N LYS A 864 -19.59 -14.25 29.00
CA LYS A 864 -18.93 -15.39 29.64
C LYS A 864 -17.43 -15.30 29.41
N LEU A 865 -16.66 -15.47 30.48
CA LEU A 865 -15.20 -15.47 30.45
C LEU A 865 -14.69 -16.89 30.76
N PHE A 866 -13.84 -17.42 29.90
CA PHE A 866 -13.28 -18.76 29.99
C PHE A 866 -11.75 -18.69 30.12
N ASN A 867 -11.15 -19.61 30.86
CA ASN A 867 -9.69 -19.82 30.94
C ASN A 867 -9.33 -21.12 30.21
N TYR A 868 -8.14 -21.18 29.61
CA TYR A 868 -7.63 -22.39 28.97
C TYR A 868 -6.76 -23.22 29.92
N PHE A 869 -7.39 -24.11 30.68
CA PHE A 869 -6.70 -25.16 31.44
C PHE A 869 -6.36 -26.37 30.54
N GLY A 870 -5.60 -26.13 29.47
CA GLY A 870 -5.32 -27.08 28.39
C GLY A 870 -5.90 -26.62 27.06
N GLU A 871 -6.33 -27.57 26.21
CA GLU A 871 -6.86 -27.27 24.88
C GLU A 871 -8.32 -26.77 24.88
N GLU A 872 -9.14 -27.17 25.86
CA GLU A 872 -10.55 -26.76 25.96
C GLU A 872 -10.75 -25.54 26.88
N PRO A 873 -11.60 -24.56 26.49
CA PRO A 873 -11.93 -23.41 27.32
C PRO A 873 -12.87 -23.81 28.48
N VAL A 874 -12.45 -23.51 29.70
CA VAL A 874 -13.21 -23.75 30.94
C VAL A 874 -13.86 -22.45 31.39
N LEU A 875 -15.19 -22.45 31.54
CA LEU A 875 -15.93 -21.27 32.01
C LEU A 875 -15.48 -20.88 33.43
N ILE A 876 -15.04 -19.63 33.58
CA ILE A 876 -14.69 -19.02 34.86
C ILE A 876 -15.93 -18.36 35.46
N GLU A 877 -16.51 -17.40 34.73
CA GLU A 877 -17.48 -16.45 35.26
C GLU A 877 -18.47 -16.01 34.16
N THR A 878 -19.69 -15.64 34.56
CA THR A 878 -20.75 -15.16 33.67
C THR A 878 -21.29 -13.81 34.14
N PHE A 879 -20.86 -12.76 33.45
CA PHE A 879 -21.28 -11.38 33.67
C PHE A 879 -22.59 -11.10 32.92
N ARG A 880 -23.72 -11.23 33.62
CA ARG A 880 -25.04 -10.94 33.05
C ARG A 880 -25.54 -9.56 33.48
N TRP A 881 -26.13 -8.83 32.55
CA TRP A 881 -26.66 -7.50 32.80
C TRP A 881 -27.96 -7.21 32.03
N ASP A 882 -29.07 -7.24 32.77
CA ASP A 882 -30.44 -7.03 32.26
C ASP A 882 -30.99 -5.61 32.55
N GLU A 883 -30.41 -4.86 33.50
CA GLU A 883 -30.93 -3.55 33.95
C GLU A 883 -30.42 -2.37 33.10
N ILE A 884 -31.20 -1.29 32.99
CA ILE A 884 -30.90 -0.07 32.20
C ILE A 884 -31.23 1.16 33.05
N ALA A 885 -30.34 2.16 33.10
CA ALA A 885 -30.50 3.36 33.92
C ALA A 885 -31.17 4.53 33.17
N GLY A 886 -31.11 4.55 31.84
CA GLY A 886 -31.78 5.55 31.00
C GLY A 886 -31.31 5.52 29.53
N PRO A 887 -31.74 6.50 28.71
CA PRO A 887 -31.41 6.59 27.28
C PRO A 887 -29.99 7.13 26.99
N GLY A 888 -29.06 7.01 27.94
CA GLY A 888 -27.65 7.40 27.79
C GLY A 888 -26.73 6.19 27.62
N ARG A 889 -25.41 6.43 27.60
CA ARG A 889 -24.39 5.37 27.63
C ARG A 889 -24.47 4.62 28.97
N ASN A 890 -25.07 3.43 28.98
CA ASN A 890 -25.21 2.62 30.18
C ASN A 890 -23.94 1.78 30.37
N PHE A 891 -23.53 1.53 31.62
CA PHE A 891 -22.45 0.59 31.92
C PHE A 891 -22.63 -0.11 33.27
N THR A 892 -21.97 -1.25 33.42
CA THR A 892 -21.77 -1.95 34.68
C THR A 892 -20.33 -2.45 34.78
N THR A 893 -19.80 -2.58 35.99
CA THR A 893 -18.41 -2.97 36.24
C THR A 893 -18.36 -4.15 37.19
N PHE A 894 -17.55 -5.15 36.84
CA PHE A 894 -17.33 -6.38 37.56
C PHE A 894 -15.88 -6.45 38.04
N GLN A 895 -15.65 -7.21 39.11
CA GLN A 895 -14.31 -7.46 39.64
C GLN A 895 -14.11 -8.97 39.78
N LEU A 896 -12.96 -9.44 39.33
CA LEU A 896 -12.57 -10.84 39.31
C LEU A 896 -11.10 -10.95 39.81
N PRO A 897 -10.76 -11.91 40.69
CA PRO A 897 -9.38 -12.19 41.04
C PRO A 897 -8.57 -12.59 39.79
N ALA A 898 -7.43 -11.94 39.54
CA ALA A 898 -6.57 -12.26 38.40
C ALA A 898 -6.10 -13.74 38.42
N SER A 899 -6.04 -14.35 39.60
CA SER A 899 -5.73 -15.76 39.83
C SER A 899 -6.71 -16.74 39.17
N GLU A 900 -7.88 -16.30 38.74
CA GLU A 900 -8.82 -17.15 38.00
C GLU A 900 -8.44 -17.30 36.52
N ILE A 901 -7.63 -16.37 35.99
CA ILE A 901 -7.07 -16.39 34.62
C ILE A 901 -5.57 -16.74 34.63
N SER A 902 -4.93 -16.85 35.79
CA SER A 902 -3.46 -16.93 35.94
C SER A 902 -2.80 -18.26 35.52
N ALA A 903 -3.45 -19.05 34.66
CA ALA A 903 -2.86 -20.22 34.02
C ALA A 903 -1.80 -19.76 33.01
N ARG A 904 -0.60 -19.44 33.51
CA ARG A 904 0.54 -19.00 32.70
C ARG A 904 0.91 -20.09 31.71
N ILE A 905 0.72 -19.80 30.43
CA ILE A 905 1.23 -20.61 29.33
C ILE A 905 2.74 -20.30 29.21
N PRO A 906 3.62 -21.32 29.06
CA PRO A 906 5.05 -21.12 28.89
C PRO A 906 5.41 -20.45 27.56
#